data_AF-A0A1U9K6Z1-F1
#
_entry.id   AF-A0A1U9K6Z1-F1
#
_cell.length_a   1.000
_cell.length_b   1.000
_cell.length_c   1.000
_cell.angle_alpha   90.00
_cell.angle_beta   90.00
_cell.angle_gamma   90.00
#
_symmetry.space_group_name_H-M   'P 1'
#
loop_
_entity.id
_entity.type
_entity.pdbx_description
1 polymer ?
#
loop_
_entity_poly.entity_id
_entity_poly.type
_entity_poly.pdbx_seq_one_letter_code
_entity_poly.pdbx_strand_id
1 'polypeptide(L)'
;MLPLQRIWASQSVLLKMWIVFLAAVFAAMPLSHAVQANETSYTPVPYEEIGSILSHHVQQSDRVSMEVIGQSALGHDLYEVVISEPGVDLEEVKAMRKEMLQNPGKIREWIDQNPDFKVPLMINGSIHGNEYPGVDAILKLIERFAYQHDETTKRILQHNVLVFNVVVNPDGRILGTRQNGNGFDINRDHVTLSQPEAVANVDLITEWNPMVHLDLHGFVKRSDDYPGLIEPCTIPHNPNYEYDLFIAFALDQAEAMEAELVANKENFETDLYRNMKGTHIPYRDAEDGWDDYPPIFTPMYAMHHGVYGYTLETPTNSVDGVEWHYNAVMGALKFATDHKVEMTRNQLEIFRRGVEFDHVYHEEGFFPKAYVLPVDPVDPTATVKAVKALLRHDVDVMEAEEAFTVDGKTYGRGTYVVKLDQAKRSLANTLLWDGEDISDQAGAMYDISAWNLPDLWGFEAIPTHDTIDVPLKEVENVETEGALVGEGPYEIPNSSVGAVALVNQIMSANFSVYRGGNGHYYVEGDGRDALRRIVQQSGITLHTKAIPDDAEALDAVNVAILDDGGQHGTRTALKQLGFNVTEIEPSEITERGLDDVDVLVVNGSGQHRSAAYRERIHAFLSNGGKYVAIGAGASGVAVDLGLTDTTVHTAGRSGRDSNGVVHVHYRDTSLTAGYGERDVGFVYNPVWYTDIEDDRVVASYADQDFFKAGFWKNSEVAAGQPVIIKGHHPGVTLIGLEVGFRAHPEYLYRLLSNVIYPGRETVLTTADGTKERVARFKRDGELKNDEVARSLMTHLTAVARYEEEGVADKVVKHMHGFKRLLEHQRENGWITEKAYTVLKGDADSLIAKWDR
;
A
#
# COMPACT_ATOMS: atom_id res chain seq x y z
N MET A 1 -42.36 51.67 -13.35
CA MET A 1 -40.97 51.68 -12.87
C MET A 1 -40.93 51.13 -11.45
N LEU A 2 -40.79 49.80 -11.34
CA LEU A 2 -39.97 49.11 -10.33
C LEU A 2 -38.47 49.42 -10.61
N PRO A 3 -37.46 49.08 -9.79
CA PRO A 3 -37.44 48.42 -8.47
C PRO A 3 -36.45 49.06 -7.45
N LEU A 4 -36.65 48.85 -6.13
CA LEU A 4 -35.56 48.99 -5.14
C LEU A 4 -35.76 48.14 -3.85
N GLN A 5 -36.66 47.15 -3.87
CA GLN A 5 -36.97 46.31 -2.69
C GLN A 5 -36.52 44.83 -2.80
N ARG A 6 -35.61 44.48 -3.71
CA ARG A 6 -35.16 43.07 -3.91
C ARG A 6 -33.74 42.72 -3.46
N ILE A 7 -33.00 43.63 -2.82
CA ILE A 7 -31.56 43.41 -2.54
C ILE A 7 -31.29 42.93 -1.09
N TRP A 8 -32.25 43.03 -0.17
CA TRP A 8 -32.02 42.65 1.24
C TRP A 8 -32.51 41.24 1.62
N ALA A 9 -33.26 40.55 0.75
CA ALA A 9 -33.71 39.19 0.99
C ALA A 9 -32.76 38.11 0.41
N SER A 10 -31.87 38.46 -0.53
CA SER A 10 -30.92 37.51 -1.14
C SER A 10 -29.62 37.37 -0.33
N GLN A 11 -29.16 38.44 0.35
CA GLN A 11 -27.95 38.37 1.16
C GLN A 11 -28.14 37.59 2.47
N SER A 12 -29.34 37.58 3.05
CA SER A 12 -29.61 36.78 4.27
C SER A 12 -29.83 35.29 3.99
N VAL A 13 -30.30 34.94 2.79
CA VAL A 13 -30.40 33.53 2.33
C VAL A 13 -29.03 33.01 1.91
N LEU A 14 -28.21 33.82 1.24
CA LEU A 14 -26.81 33.46 0.93
C LEU A 14 -25.97 33.33 2.20
N LEU A 15 -26.14 34.19 3.21
CA LEU A 15 -25.40 34.09 4.48
C LEU A 15 -25.87 32.88 5.30
N LYS A 16 -27.18 32.56 5.29
CA LYS A 16 -27.70 31.34 5.94
C LYS A 16 -27.31 30.06 5.19
N MET A 17 -27.28 30.09 3.85
CA MET A 17 -26.71 28.98 3.06
C MET A 17 -25.22 28.84 3.32
N TRP A 18 -24.45 29.92 3.43
CA TRP A 18 -23.02 29.87 3.79
C TRP A 18 -22.78 29.33 5.21
N ILE A 19 -23.64 29.66 6.18
CA ILE A 19 -23.52 29.15 7.56
C ILE A 19 -23.94 27.67 7.65
N VAL A 20 -24.98 27.24 6.92
CA VAL A 20 -25.37 25.82 6.81
C VAL A 20 -24.34 25.02 6.02
N PHE A 21 -23.72 25.61 4.99
CA PHE A 21 -22.62 25.02 4.24
C PHE A 21 -21.35 24.92 5.09
N LEU A 22 -21.04 25.91 5.93
CA LEU A 22 -19.94 25.81 6.90
C LEU A 22 -20.20 24.75 7.98
N ALA A 23 -21.43 24.60 8.46
CA ALA A 23 -21.78 23.57 9.42
C ALA A 23 -21.70 22.14 8.82
N ALA A 24 -22.10 21.96 7.56
CA ALA A 24 -21.90 20.70 6.82
C ALA A 24 -20.43 20.43 6.49
N VAL A 25 -19.64 21.49 6.23
CA VAL A 25 -18.19 21.40 5.98
C VAL A 25 -17.39 21.07 7.25
N PHE A 26 -17.91 21.37 8.45
CA PHE A 26 -17.30 20.94 9.71
C PHE A 26 -17.70 19.50 10.13
N ALA A 27 -18.81 18.97 9.63
CA ALA A 27 -19.25 17.61 9.92
C ALA A 27 -18.52 16.52 9.09
N ALA A 28 -17.89 16.90 7.98
CA ALA A 28 -17.20 15.99 7.05
C ALA A 28 -15.67 16.10 7.08
N MET A 29 -15.09 16.73 8.10
CA MET A 29 -13.64 16.71 8.29
C MET A 29 -13.25 15.55 9.23
N PRO A 30 -12.37 14.61 8.83
CA PRO A 30 -11.53 13.94 9.80
C PRO A 30 -10.55 15.01 10.32
N LEU A 31 -10.95 15.70 11.39
CA LEU A 31 -10.07 16.59 12.13
C LEU A 31 -9.09 15.74 12.96
N SER A 32 -8.20 15.01 12.30
CA SER A 32 -7.15 14.24 12.98
C SER A 32 -5.88 15.08 13.20
N HIS A 33 -5.97 16.36 13.60
CA HIS A 33 -4.77 17.18 13.86
C HIS A 33 -4.92 18.21 15.00
N ALA A 34 -5.97 18.11 15.82
CA ALA A 34 -6.04 18.86 17.07
C ALA A 34 -6.24 17.87 18.20
N VAL A 35 -5.17 17.62 18.98
CA VAL A 35 -5.30 17.14 20.35
C VAL A 35 -6.31 18.08 21.02
N GLN A 36 -7.55 17.65 21.21
CA GLN A 36 -8.50 18.42 22.00
C GLN A 36 -7.89 18.55 23.38
N ALA A 37 -7.61 19.78 23.78
CA ALA A 37 -7.05 20.09 25.08
C ALA A 37 -7.94 19.46 26.17
N ASN A 38 -7.29 18.71 27.07
CA ASN A 38 -7.87 18.02 28.23
C ASN A 38 -8.98 18.82 28.94
N GLU A 39 -10.18 18.22 29.06
CA GLU A 39 -11.20 18.68 30.03
C GLU A 39 -10.91 18.18 31.46
N THR A 40 -10.07 17.15 31.63
CA THR A 40 -9.58 16.64 32.93
C THR A 40 -8.07 16.33 32.89
N SER A 41 -7.36 16.46 34.03
CA SER A 41 -5.94 16.08 34.08
C SER A 41 -5.79 14.55 33.96
N TYR A 42 -5.36 14.08 32.80
CA TYR A 42 -5.06 12.69 32.53
C TYR A 42 -3.55 12.52 32.33
N THR A 43 -2.95 11.63 33.12
CA THR A 43 -1.55 11.23 32.98
C THR A 43 -1.54 9.74 32.63
N PRO A 44 -1.25 9.37 31.38
CA PRO A 44 -1.21 7.97 30.98
C PRO A 44 -0.07 7.22 31.67
N VAL A 45 -0.20 5.90 31.83
CA VAL A 45 0.87 5.06 32.37
C VAL A 45 2.08 5.11 31.42
N PRO A 46 3.27 5.55 31.88
CA PRO A 46 4.46 5.57 31.03
C PRO A 46 4.83 4.16 30.56
N TYR A 47 5.33 4.02 29.34
CA TYR A 47 5.64 2.71 28.76
C TYR A 47 6.66 1.92 29.61
N GLU A 48 7.65 2.61 30.15
CA GLU A 48 8.69 2.06 31.02
C GLU A 48 8.16 1.43 32.32
N GLU A 49 6.94 1.79 32.76
CA GLU A 49 6.32 1.20 33.94
C GLU A 49 5.49 -0.05 33.61
N ILE A 50 5.03 -0.19 32.36
CA ILE A 50 4.10 -1.25 31.94
C ILE A 50 4.67 -2.64 32.21
N GLY A 51 5.90 -2.93 31.78
CA GLY A 51 6.52 -4.25 31.99
C GLY A 51 6.61 -4.65 33.47
N SER A 52 6.83 -3.67 34.37
CA SER A 52 6.85 -3.90 35.82
C SER A 52 5.45 -4.18 36.38
N ILE A 53 4.43 -3.45 35.91
CA ILE A 53 3.03 -3.67 36.28
C ILE A 53 2.58 -5.08 35.85
N LEU A 54 2.85 -5.47 34.61
CA LEU A 54 2.50 -6.79 34.10
C LEU A 54 3.22 -7.91 34.85
N SER A 55 4.52 -7.74 35.11
CA SER A 55 5.32 -8.69 35.91
C SER A 55 4.77 -8.87 37.33
N HIS A 56 4.24 -7.80 37.93
CA HIS A 56 3.57 -7.88 39.23
C HIS A 56 2.31 -8.75 39.15
N HIS A 57 1.48 -8.59 38.12
CA HIS A 57 0.28 -9.41 37.94
C HIS A 57 0.60 -10.90 37.77
N VAL A 58 1.59 -11.23 36.93
CA VAL A 58 2.07 -12.62 36.73
C VAL A 58 2.55 -13.25 38.05
N GLN A 59 3.20 -12.48 38.92
CA GLN A 59 3.69 -13.00 40.21
C GLN A 59 2.57 -13.21 41.25
N GLN A 60 1.45 -12.48 41.15
CA GLN A 60 0.40 -12.47 42.17
C GLN A 60 -0.86 -13.24 41.78
N SER A 61 -1.03 -13.61 40.51
CA SER A 61 -2.21 -14.33 40.02
C SER A 61 -1.81 -15.53 39.17
N ASP A 62 -2.38 -16.69 39.47
CA ASP A 62 -2.24 -17.93 38.69
C ASP A 62 -3.07 -17.94 37.40
N ARG A 63 -3.80 -16.85 37.13
CA ARG A 63 -4.59 -16.64 35.91
C ARG A 63 -3.83 -15.93 34.80
N VAL A 64 -2.73 -15.25 35.14
CA VAL A 64 -2.05 -14.31 34.25
C VAL A 64 -0.73 -14.90 33.77
N SER A 65 -0.54 -14.87 32.46
CA SER A 65 0.75 -15.14 31.81
C SER A 65 1.12 -13.98 30.89
N MET A 66 2.42 -13.79 30.66
CA MET A 66 2.95 -12.71 29.84
C MET A 66 4.14 -13.22 29.02
N GLU A 67 4.23 -12.77 27.77
CA GLU A 67 5.35 -13.01 26.87
C GLU A 67 5.79 -11.70 26.19
N VAL A 68 7.09 -11.60 25.88
CA VAL A 68 7.61 -10.60 24.95
C VAL A 68 7.63 -11.23 23.56
N ILE A 69 6.69 -10.82 22.72
CA ILE A 69 6.42 -11.44 21.40
C ILE A 69 7.28 -10.86 20.27
N GLY A 70 8.02 -9.79 20.55
CA GLY A 70 8.85 -9.12 19.56
C GLY A 70 9.39 -7.79 20.08
N GLN A 71 9.98 -7.02 19.18
CA GLN A 71 10.45 -5.67 19.46
C GLN A 71 9.97 -4.70 18.37
N SER A 72 9.66 -3.48 18.77
CA SER A 72 9.30 -2.37 17.87
C SER A 72 10.46 -1.93 16.97
N ALA A 73 10.18 -1.01 16.06
CA ALA A 73 11.19 -0.43 15.17
C ALA A 73 12.40 0.19 15.89
N LEU A 74 12.21 0.76 17.09
CA LEU A 74 13.30 1.30 17.94
C LEU A 74 13.77 0.33 19.03
N GLY A 75 13.29 -0.91 19.04
CA GLY A 75 13.77 -1.97 19.93
C GLY A 75 13.08 -2.05 21.29
N HIS A 76 11.86 -1.51 21.43
CA HIS A 76 11.04 -1.65 22.64
C HIS A 76 10.22 -2.94 22.60
N ASP A 77 10.18 -3.66 23.72
CA ASP A 77 9.45 -4.94 23.84
C ASP A 77 7.94 -4.82 23.52
N LEU A 78 7.43 -5.79 22.78
CA LEU A 78 6.00 -5.94 22.52
C LEU A 78 5.46 -7.01 23.48
N TYR A 79 4.44 -6.67 24.27
CA TYR A 79 3.93 -7.54 25.34
C TYR A 79 2.60 -8.19 24.96
N GLU A 80 2.57 -9.52 25.00
CA GLU A 80 1.33 -10.27 25.10
C GLU A 80 1.03 -10.59 26.56
N VAL A 81 -0.24 -10.45 26.96
CA VAL A 81 -0.75 -10.98 28.22
C VAL A 81 -1.94 -11.89 27.95
N VAL A 82 -1.92 -13.09 28.51
CA VAL A 82 -3.04 -14.04 28.43
C VAL A 82 -3.63 -14.28 29.81
N ILE A 83 -4.96 -14.14 29.91
CA ILE A 83 -5.72 -14.41 31.14
C ILE A 83 -6.71 -15.55 30.91
N SER A 84 -6.63 -16.58 31.76
CA SER A 84 -7.53 -17.74 31.73
C SER A 84 -7.79 -18.30 33.13
N GLU A 85 -8.68 -19.29 33.25
CA GLU A 85 -8.81 -20.05 34.49
C GLU A 85 -7.55 -20.89 34.76
N PRO A 86 -7.10 -21.05 36.02
CA PRO A 86 -5.93 -21.86 36.31
C PRO A 86 -6.11 -23.31 35.84
N GLY A 87 -5.12 -23.83 35.12
CA GLY A 87 -5.10 -25.21 34.60
C GLY A 87 -5.69 -25.38 33.20
N VAL A 88 -6.09 -24.30 32.52
CA VAL A 88 -6.40 -24.33 31.08
C VAL A 88 -5.14 -24.61 30.27
N ASP A 89 -5.23 -25.58 29.35
CA ASP A 89 -4.18 -25.83 28.36
C ASP A 89 -4.39 -24.89 27.17
N LEU A 90 -3.57 -23.83 27.10
CA LEU A 90 -3.64 -22.83 26.04
C LEU A 90 -3.27 -23.42 24.66
N GLU A 91 -2.43 -24.45 24.63
CA GLU A 91 -2.05 -25.12 23.38
C GLU A 91 -3.19 -25.99 22.84
N GLU A 92 -4.02 -26.57 23.72
CA GLU A 92 -5.26 -27.25 23.31
C GLU A 92 -6.26 -26.26 22.70
N VAL A 93 -6.36 -25.04 23.27
CA VAL A 93 -7.21 -23.97 22.70
C VAL A 93 -6.70 -23.60 21.30
N LYS A 94 -5.42 -23.27 21.14
CA LYS A 94 -4.83 -22.93 19.83
C LYS A 94 -4.96 -24.07 18.81
N ALA A 95 -4.72 -25.32 19.23
CA ALA A 95 -4.86 -26.49 18.37
C ALA A 95 -6.31 -26.69 17.88
N MET A 96 -7.30 -26.44 18.74
CA MET A 96 -8.71 -26.46 18.33
C MET A 96 -8.99 -25.38 17.27
N ARG A 97 -8.46 -24.16 17.45
CA ARG A 97 -8.63 -23.07 16.47
C ARG A 97 -7.96 -23.38 15.13
N LYS A 98 -6.79 -24.03 15.14
CA LYS A 98 -6.15 -24.53 13.90
C LYS A 98 -6.97 -25.63 13.22
N GLU A 99 -7.52 -26.57 14.00
CA GLU A 99 -8.37 -27.64 13.45
C GLU A 99 -9.69 -27.10 12.88
N MET A 100 -10.20 -25.93 13.34
CA MET A 100 -11.34 -25.27 12.71
C MET A 100 -11.06 -24.84 11.27
N LEU A 101 -9.82 -24.45 10.95
CA LEU A 101 -9.42 -24.05 9.60
C LEU A 101 -9.31 -25.26 8.68
N GLN A 102 -8.70 -26.35 9.19
CA GLN A 102 -8.43 -27.54 8.38
C GLN A 102 -9.65 -28.44 8.23
N ASN A 103 -10.46 -28.58 9.29
CA ASN A 103 -11.54 -29.56 9.40
C ASN A 103 -12.80 -28.96 10.05
N PRO A 104 -13.41 -27.90 9.47
CA PRO A 104 -14.51 -27.17 10.11
C PRO A 104 -15.73 -28.06 10.41
N GLY A 105 -16.08 -29.00 9.53
CA GLY A 105 -17.19 -29.93 9.74
C GLY A 105 -17.01 -30.82 10.97
N LYS A 106 -15.78 -31.32 11.20
CA LYS A 106 -15.44 -32.15 12.36
C LYS A 106 -15.51 -31.35 13.66
N ILE A 107 -15.01 -30.12 13.68
CA ILE A 107 -15.10 -29.27 14.88
C ILE A 107 -16.54 -28.89 15.19
N ARG A 108 -17.38 -28.69 14.17
CA ARG A 108 -18.82 -28.43 14.39
C ARG A 108 -19.49 -29.55 15.18
N GLU A 109 -19.26 -30.81 14.81
CA GLU A 109 -19.76 -31.97 15.55
C GLU A 109 -19.17 -32.08 16.96
N TRP A 110 -17.90 -31.72 17.12
CA TRP A 110 -17.22 -31.73 18.42
C TRP A 110 -17.79 -30.67 19.38
N ILE A 111 -18.07 -29.45 18.91
CA ILE A 111 -18.67 -28.37 19.71
C ILE A 111 -20.04 -28.77 20.25
N ASP A 112 -20.84 -29.49 19.46
CA ASP A 112 -22.15 -29.97 19.89
C ASP A 112 -22.07 -30.93 21.09
N GLN A 113 -20.94 -31.63 21.23
CA GLN A 113 -20.67 -32.58 22.31
C GLN A 113 -19.87 -31.94 23.47
N ASN A 114 -19.20 -30.82 23.21
CA ASN A 114 -18.29 -30.16 24.16
C ASN A 114 -18.60 -28.65 24.25
N PRO A 115 -19.83 -28.24 24.63
CA PRO A 115 -20.24 -26.83 24.63
C PRO A 115 -19.46 -25.95 25.64
N ASP A 116 -18.73 -26.58 26.56
CA ASP A 116 -17.91 -25.92 27.58
C ASP A 116 -16.50 -25.52 27.08
N PHE A 117 -16.18 -25.73 25.79
CA PHE A 117 -14.92 -25.27 25.18
C PHE A 117 -14.67 -23.77 25.37
N LYS A 118 -13.40 -23.36 25.40
CA LYS A 118 -13.03 -21.94 25.53
C LYS A 118 -12.69 -21.33 24.18
N VAL A 119 -12.98 -20.04 24.02
CA VAL A 119 -12.62 -19.26 22.83
C VAL A 119 -11.70 -18.10 23.17
N PRO A 120 -10.71 -17.78 22.33
CA PRO A 120 -9.87 -16.60 22.50
C PRO A 120 -10.63 -15.32 22.10
N LEU A 121 -10.54 -14.29 22.94
CA LEU A 121 -10.99 -12.92 22.67
C LEU A 121 -9.78 -11.99 22.80
N MET A 122 -9.45 -11.27 21.73
CA MET A 122 -8.24 -10.47 21.62
C MET A 122 -8.53 -8.97 21.76
N ILE A 123 -7.68 -8.24 22.49
CA ILE A 123 -7.80 -6.81 22.71
C ILE A 123 -6.44 -6.14 22.48
N ASN A 124 -6.42 -5.09 21.65
CA ASN A 124 -5.24 -4.31 21.31
C ASN A 124 -5.29 -2.91 21.93
N GLY A 125 -4.15 -2.44 22.43
CA GLY A 125 -3.99 -1.07 22.93
C GLY A 125 -2.95 -0.29 22.14
N SER A 126 -3.26 0.96 21.79
CA SER A 126 -2.30 1.93 21.24
C SER A 126 -1.55 1.41 20.02
N ILE A 127 -2.29 0.97 19.00
CA ILE A 127 -1.74 0.82 17.63
C ILE A 127 -1.31 2.16 17.05
N HIS A 128 -2.02 3.23 17.43
CA HIS A 128 -1.50 4.58 17.34
C HIS A 128 -0.91 4.99 18.68
N GLY A 129 0.33 5.44 18.66
CA GLY A 129 1.08 5.68 19.90
C GLY A 129 0.51 6.79 20.78
N ASN A 130 -0.05 7.84 20.17
CA ASN A 130 -0.64 8.98 20.88
C ASN A 130 -2.08 8.76 21.37
N GLU A 131 -2.64 7.56 21.18
CA GLU A 131 -3.99 7.16 21.61
C GLU A 131 -3.90 6.39 22.94
N TYR A 132 -3.48 7.09 23.99
CA TYR A 132 -3.12 6.47 25.27
C TYR A 132 -4.23 5.70 26.02
N PRO A 133 -5.53 6.11 26.00
CA PRO A 133 -6.54 5.53 26.89
C PRO A 133 -6.76 4.02 26.73
N GLY A 134 -6.57 3.46 25.53
CA GLY A 134 -6.75 2.04 25.27
C GLY A 134 -5.83 1.16 26.14
N VAL A 135 -4.56 1.54 26.29
CA VAL A 135 -3.59 0.79 27.10
C VAL A 135 -3.95 0.82 28.58
N ASP A 136 -4.32 1.99 29.09
CA ASP A 136 -4.68 2.14 30.50
C ASP A 136 -5.98 1.37 30.81
N ALA A 137 -6.90 1.28 29.85
CA ALA A 137 -8.09 0.44 29.95
C ALA A 137 -7.72 -1.06 29.97
N ILE A 138 -6.77 -1.49 29.12
CA ILE A 138 -6.22 -2.85 29.12
C ILE A 138 -5.59 -3.18 30.48
N LEU A 139 -4.77 -2.30 31.05
CA LEU A 139 -4.16 -2.54 32.36
C LEU A 139 -5.22 -2.73 33.46
N LYS A 140 -6.30 -1.94 33.42
CA LYS A 140 -7.44 -2.11 34.33
C LYS A 140 -8.21 -3.42 34.11
N LEU A 141 -8.37 -3.85 32.86
CA LEU A 141 -9.00 -5.13 32.52
C LEU A 141 -8.12 -6.29 33.00
N ILE A 142 -6.80 -6.21 32.80
CA ILE A 142 -5.83 -7.21 33.29
C ILE A 142 -5.94 -7.33 34.82
N GLU A 143 -5.91 -6.21 35.55
CA GLU A 143 -6.07 -6.21 37.01
C GLU A 143 -7.41 -6.83 37.43
N ARG A 144 -8.52 -6.46 36.76
CA ARG A 144 -9.85 -7.02 37.03
C ARG A 144 -9.84 -8.54 36.92
N PHE A 145 -9.44 -9.09 35.78
CA PHE A 145 -9.55 -10.52 35.53
C PHE A 145 -8.50 -11.33 36.31
N ALA A 146 -7.37 -10.70 36.69
CA ALA A 146 -6.37 -11.29 37.57
C ALA A 146 -6.91 -11.53 38.99
N TYR A 147 -7.74 -10.64 39.54
CA TYR A 147 -8.05 -10.65 40.99
C TYR A 147 -9.53 -10.69 41.37
N GLN A 148 -10.45 -10.29 40.48
CA GLN A 148 -11.87 -10.27 40.83
C GLN A 148 -12.47 -11.68 40.75
N HIS A 149 -13.47 -11.90 41.60
CA HIS A 149 -14.20 -13.17 41.73
C HIS A 149 -15.72 -12.97 41.72
N ASP A 150 -16.20 -11.86 41.18
CA ASP A 150 -17.62 -11.65 40.94
C ASP A 150 -18.14 -12.58 39.84
N GLU A 151 -19.46 -12.73 39.76
CA GLU A 151 -20.09 -13.65 38.82
C GLU A 151 -19.82 -13.31 37.35
N THR A 152 -19.65 -12.03 37.00
CA THR A 152 -19.31 -11.63 35.62
C THR A 152 -17.91 -12.12 35.27
N THR A 153 -16.94 -11.90 36.16
CA THR A 153 -15.55 -12.33 35.96
C THR A 153 -15.44 -13.84 35.85
N LYS A 154 -16.11 -14.59 36.74
CA LYS A 154 -16.14 -16.07 36.67
C LYS A 154 -16.76 -16.55 35.37
N ARG A 155 -17.92 -15.99 34.98
CA ARG A 155 -18.63 -16.42 33.76
C ARG A 155 -17.80 -16.16 32.50
N ILE A 156 -17.16 -14.99 32.40
CA ILE A 156 -16.28 -14.68 31.26
C ILE A 156 -15.11 -15.66 31.20
N LEU A 157 -14.38 -15.87 32.31
CA LEU A 157 -13.21 -16.76 32.31
C LEU A 157 -13.59 -18.24 32.15
N GLN A 158 -14.78 -18.64 32.58
CA GLN A 158 -15.31 -19.99 32.36
C GLN A 158 -15.50 -20.30 30.86
N HIS A 159 -15.81 -19.30 30.05
CA HIS A 159 -16.13 -19.46 28.63
C HIS A 159 -15.01 -19.05 27.68
N ASN A 160 -14.07 -18.22 28.12
CA ASN A 160 -13.13 -17.56 27.22
C ASN A 160 -11.69 -17.57 27.77
N VAL A 161 -10.76 -17.38 26.85
CA VAL A 161 -9.37 -16.96 27.11
C VAL A 161 -9.25 -15.52 26.63
N LEU A 162 -8.72 -14.63 27.46
CA LEU A 162 -8.51 -13.24 27.09
C LEU A 162 -7.05 -13.03 26.69
N VAL A 163 -6.82 -12.49 25.50
CA VAL A 163 -5.49 -12.23 24.92
C VAL A 163 -5.34 -10.73 24.73
N PHE A 164 -4.29 -10.14 25.30
CA PHE A 164 -4.03 -8.70 25.24
C PHE A 164 -2.72 -8.44 24.51
N ASN A 165 -2.77 -7.73 23.38
CA ASN A 165 -1.61 -7.06 22.82
C ASN A 165 -1.51 -5.67 23.46
N VAL A 166 -0.72 -5.57 24.54
CA VAL A 166 -0.89 -4.51 25.55
C VAL A 166 -0.54 -3.13 24.99
N VAL A 167 0.55 -3.02 24.23
CA VAL A 167 0.96 -1.80 23.51
C VAL A 167 1.48 -2.22 22.15
N VAL A 168 0.66 -2.03 21.11
CA VAL A 168 1.03 -2.42 19.74
C VAL A 168 2.15 -1.52 19.20
N ASN A 169 2.08 -0.20 19.45
CA ASN A 169 3.07 0.78 19.00
C ASN A 169 3.74 1.52 20.19
N PRO A 170 4.70 0.87 20.87
CA PRO A 170 5.37 1.48 22.02
C PRO A 170 6.25 2.68 21.63
N ASP A 171 6.85 2.66 20.43
CA ASP A 171 7.68 3.77 19.94
C ASP A 171 6.87 5.06 19.80
N GLY A 172 5.72 4.97 19.13
CA GLY A 172 4.81 6.09 18.99
C GLY A 172 4.30 6.56 20.34
N ARG A 173 4.04 5.65 21.29
CA ARG A 173 3.59 6.00 22.64
C ARG A 173 4.64 6.81 23.40
N ILE A 174 5.90 6.41 23.32
CA ILE A 174 7.02 7.12 23.96
C ILE A 174 7.23 8.50 23.33
N LEU A 175 7.15 8.58 21.99
CA LEU A 175 7.36 9.80 21.24
C LEU A 175 6.13 10.74 21.22
N GLY A 176 4.96 10.23 21.61
CA GLY A 176 3.68 10.91 21.50
C GLY A 176 3.21 11.11 20.06
N THR A 177 3.57 10.20 19.15
CA THR A 177 3.19 10.21 17.74
C THR A 177 2.16 9.14 17.42
N ARG A 178 1.37 9.35 16.37
CA ARG A 178 0.46 8.33 15.84
C ARG A 178 1.26 7.16 15.25
N GLN A 179 2.27 7.48 14.45
CA GLN A 179 3.12 6.54 13.75
C GLN A 179 4.15 5.87 14.69
N ASN A 180 4.73 4.75 14.26
CA ASN A 180 5.83 4.06 14.96
C ASN A 180 7.18 4.78 14.79
N GLY A 181 8.26 4.19 15.29
CA GLY A 181 9.61 4.77 15.20
C GLY A 181 10.19 4.88 13.79
N ASN A 182 9.65 4.13 12.83
CA ASN A 182 9.94 4.28 11.40
C ASN A 182 8.98 5.26 10.70
N GLY A 183 8.07 5.88 11.44
CA GLY A 183 7.04 6.82 11.01
C GLY A 183 5.99 6.21 10.06
N PHE A 184 5.66 4.93 10.26
CA PHE A 184 4.53 4.25 9.64
C PHE A 184 3.30 4.26 10.55
N ASP A 185 2.12 4.43 9.94
CA ASP A 185 0.85 4.13 10.61
C ASP A 185 0.67 2.60 10.61
N ILE A 186 0.78 1.96 11.78
CA ILE A 186 0.70 0.50 11.91
C ILE A 186 -0.69 0.00 11.52
N ASN A 187 -1.74 0.80 11.71
CA ASN A 187 -3.10 0.47 11.29
C ASN A 187 -3.30 0.68 9.78
N ARG A 188 -2.24 0.54 8.97
CA ARG A 188 -2.25 0.57 7.50
C ARG A 188 -1.31 -0.49 6.90
N ASP A 189 -0.70 -1.34 7.73
CA ASP A 189 0.45 -2.17 7.35
C ASP A 189 0.19 -3.68 7.51
N HIS A 190 -1.01 -4.10 7.92
CA HIS A 190 -1.32 -5.51 8.21
C HIS A 190 -1.24 -6.45 7.01
N VAL A 191 -1.18 -5.92 5.78
CA VAL A 191 -1.00 -6.72 4.57
C VAL A 191 0.40 -6.56 3.98
N THR A 192 0.98 -5.35 4.01
CA THR A 192 2.35 -5.15 3.53
C THR A 192 3.36 -5.81 4.44
N LEU A 193 3.08 -5.83 5.75
CA LEU A 193 3.96 -6.33 6.81
C LEU A 193 5.36 -5.74 6.73
N SER A 194 5.44 -4.42 6.51
CA SER A 194 6.71 -3.70 6.42
C SER A 194 7.30 -3.38 7.80
N GLN A 195 6.47 -3.36 8.85
CA GLN A 195 6.83 -2.99 10.21
C GLN A 195 6.82 -4.18 11.17
N PRO A 196 7.76 -4.25 12.14
CA PRO A 196 7.82 -5.35 13.10
C PRO A 196 6.58 -5.40 14.01
N GLU A 197 5.98 -4.25 14.34
CA GLU A 197 4.76 -4.19 15.15
C GLU A 197 3.56 -4.81 14.41
N ALA A 198 3.44 -4.57 13.10
CA ALA A 198 2.40 -5.16 12.26
C ALA A 198 2.59 -6.68 12.15
N VAL A 199 3.83 -7.14 11.97
CA VAL A 199 4.17 -8.58 11.96
C VAL A 199 3.75 -9.24 13.27
N ALA A 200 4.14 -8.70 14.42
CA ALA A 200 3.79 -9.28 15.71
C ALA A 200 2.26 -9.32 15.94
N ASN A 201 1.54 -8.29 15.50
CA ASN A 201 0.07 -8.29 15.61
C ASN A 201 -0.59 -9.34 14.70
N VAL A 202 -0.09 -9.52 13.48
CA VAL A 202 -0.57 -10.58 12.57
C VAL A 202 -0.21 -11.98 13.07
N ASP A 203 0.97 -12.16 13.66
CA ASP A 203 1.37 -13.42 14.29
C ASP A 203 0.38 -13.79 15.41
N LEU A 204 -0.03 -12.85 16.27
CA LEU A 204 -1.07 -13.09 17.28
C LEU A 204 -2.44 -13.44 16.67
N ILE A 205 -2.87 -12.75 15.62
CA ILE A 205 -4.15 -13.03 14.95
C ILE A 205 -4.14 -14.43 14.34
N THR A 206 -3.04 -14.84 13.72
CA THR A 206 -2.91 -16.17 13.08
C THR A 206 -2.77 -17.28 14.11
N GLU A 207 -1.97 -17.08 15.16
CA GLU A 207 -1.75 -18.04 16.23
C GLU A 207 -3.02 -18.32 17.05
N TRP A 208 -3.68 -17.24 17.51
CA TRP A 208 -4.88 -17.39 18.34
C TRP A 208 -6.13 -17.61 17.52
N ASN A 209 -6.17 -17.10 16.27
CA ASN A 209 -7.36 -16.98 15.44
C ASN A 209 -8.56 -16.61 16.33
N PRO A 210 -8.63 -15.39 16.90
CA PRO A 210 -9.60 -15.05 17.91
C PRO A 210 -11.05 -15.15 17.39
N MET A 211 -12.02 -15.29 18.29
CA MET A 211 -13.43 -15.13 17.89
C MET A 211 -13.76 -13.64 17.75
N VAL A 212 -13.28 -12.80 18.67
CA VAL A 212 -13.52 -11.35 18.69
C VAL A 212 -12.17 -10.63 18.80
N HIS A 213 -11.99 -9.54 18.07
CA HIS A 213 -10.82 -8.67 18.16
C HIS A 213 -11.24 -7.21 18.34
N LEU A 214 -10.87 -6.60 19.46
CA LEU A 214 -11.17 -5.21 19.79
C LEU A 214 -9.90 -4.37 19.69
N ASP A 215 -9.84 -3.43 18.73
CA ASP A 215 -8.74 -2.47 18.59
C ASP A 215 -9.13 -1.13 19.22
N LEU A 216 -8.42 -0.74 20.29
CA LEU A 216 -8.77 0.43 21.10
C LEU A 216 -8.07 1.69 20.60
N HIS A 217 -8.86 2.61 20.05
CA HIS A 217 -8.46 3.84 19.36
C HIS A 217 -8.99 5.13 20.00
N GLY A 218 -8.50 6.27 19.50
CA GLY A 218 -9.08 7.60 19.72
C GLY A 218 -8.63 8.62 18.64
N PHE A 219 -9.27 9.76 18.43
CA PHE A 219 -10.39 10.30 19.15
C PHE A 219 -11.49 10.69 18.18
N VAL A 220 -12.68 10.13 18.37
CA VAL A 220 -13.86 10.45 17.55
C VAL A 220 -14.97 10.99 18.44
N LYS A 221 -15.33 12.26 18.25
CA LYS A 221 -16.53 12.87 18.85
C LYS A 221 -17.54 13.20 17.75
N ARG A 222 -18.46 12.27 17.45
CA ARG A 222 -19.48 12.47 16.40
C ARG A 222 -20.54 13.51 16.80
N SER A 223 -21.04 13.44 18.03
CA SER A 223 -21.95 14.45 18.59
C SER A 223 -21.91 14.45 20.11
N ASP A 224 -22.59 15.40 20.75
CA ASP A 224 -22.73 15.40 22.22
C ASP A 224 -23.67 14.29 22.72
N ASP A 225 -24.66 13.88 21.92
CA ASP A 225 -25.59 12.80 22.27
C ASP A 225 -24.98 11.40 22.04
N TYR A 226 -24.13 11.28 21.03
CA TYR A 226 -23.43 10.04 20.62
C TYR A 226 -21.93 10.32 20.49
N PRO A 227 -21.22 10.54 21.61
CA PRO A 227 -19.77 10.65 21.58
C PRO A 227 -19.15 9.26 21.31
N GLY A 228 -18.01 9.24 20.62
CA GLY A 228 -17.31 7.99 20.30
C GLY A 228 -17.78 7.37 18.99
N LEU A 229 -17.13 6.26 18.62
CA LEU A 229 -17.53 5.40 17.51
C LEU A 229 -17.22 3.93 17.83
N ILE A 230 -18.13 3.03 17.47
CA ILE A 230 -17.96 1.58 17.54
C ILE A 230 -18.41 0.98 16.21
N GLU A 231 -17.53 0.26 15.52
CA GLU A 231 -17.87 -0.49 14.29
C GLU A 231 -18.94 -1.56 14.55
N PRO A 232 -19.77 -1.99 13.57
CA PRO A 232 -19.44 -2.16 12.14
C PRO A 232 -19.47 -0.90 11.25
N CYS A 233 -18.84 -1.04 10.08
CA CYS A 233 -18.62 0.01 9.07
C CYS A 233 -19.79 0.27 8.12
N THR A 234 -19.73 1.39 7.40
CA THR A 234 -20.63 1.70 6.26
C THR A 234 -20.20 0.92 5.01
N ILE A 235 -21.00 1.00 3.94
CA ILE A 235 -20.62 0.55 2.59
C ILE A 235 -19.52 1.46 1.99
N PRO A 236 -18.79 1.00 0.95
CA PRO A 236 -18.80 -0.34 0.36
C PRO A 236 -18.06 -1.37 1.21
N HIS A 237 -18.50 -2.61 1.16
CA HIS A 237 -17.82 -3.71 1.83
C HIS A 237 -16.86 -4.41 0.88
N ASN A 238 -15.71 -4.89 1.40
CA ASN A 238 -14.83 -5.71 0.57
C ASN A 238 -15.60 -6.95 0.09
N PRO A 239 -15.69 -7.20 -1.23
CA PRO A 239 -16.51 -8.28 -1.75
C PRO A 239 -15.98 -9.67 -1.36
N ASN A 240 -14.74 -9.78 -0.87
CA ASN A 240 -14.19 -11.04 -0.40
C ASN A 240 -14.68 -11.44 1.00
N TYR A 241 -15.32 -10.54 1.76
CA TYR A 241 -15.88 -10.89 3.06
C TYR A 241 -17.12 -11.78 2.94
N GLU A 242 -17.29 -12.68 3.91
CA GLU A 242 -18.56 -13.38 4.17
C GLU A 242 -19.46 -12.46 5.03
N TYR A 243 -19.87 -11.33 4.46
CA TYR A 243 -20.50 -10.24 5.23
C TYR A 243 -21.83 -10.64 5.88
N ASP A 244 -22.59 -11.56 5.26
CA ASP A 244 -23.83 -12.11 5.82
C ASP A 244 -23.58 -12.82 7.16
N LEU A 245 -22.45 -13.52 7.28
CA LEU A 245 -22.04 -14.20 8.49
C LEU A 245 -21.49 -13.20 9.51
N PHE A 246 -20.66 -12.24 9.09
CA PHE A 246 -20.11 -11.22 9.99
C PHE A 246 -21.21 -10.38 10.65
N ILE A 247 -22.10 -9.78 9.85
CA ILE A 247 -23.09 -8.83 10.36
C ILE A 247 -24.17 -9.49 11.23
N ALA A 248 -24.33 -10.82 11.13
CA ALA A 248 -25.29 -11.60 11.93
C ALA A 248 -25.10 -11.45 13.44
N PHE A 249 -23.88 -11.12 13.90
CA PHE A 249 -23.58 -10.84 15.31
C PHE A 249 -22.92 -9.48 15.52
N ALA A 250 -22.26 -8.91 14.50
CA ALA A 250 -21.41 -7.75 14.72
C ALA A 250 -22.18 -6.50 15.16
N LEU A 251 -23.36 -6.26 14.58
CA LEU A 251 -24.21 -5.14 14.97
C LEU A 251 -24.76 -5.31 16.39
N ASP A 252 -25.32 -6.48 16.71
CA ASP A 252 -25.88 -6.75 18.04
C ASP A 252 -24.82 -6.68 19.15
N GLN A 253 -23.58 -7.11 18.85
CA GLN A 253 -22.46 -6.97 19.78
C GLN A 253 -22.07 -5.50 19.97
N ALA A 254 -22.05 -4.68 18.91
CA ALA A 254 -21.81 -3.25 19.00
C ALA A 254 -22.90 -2.53 19.81
N GLU A 255 -24.16 -2.89 19.61
CA GLU A 255 -25.27 -2.38 20.42
C GLU A 255 -25.16 -2.83 21.89
N ALA A 256 -24.64 -4.02 22.17
CA ALA A 256 -24.34 -4.46 23.53
C ALA A 256 -23.20 -3.65 24.18
N MET A 257 -22.17 -3.27 23.42
CA MET A 257 -21.13 -2.34 23.88
C MET A 257 -21.73 -0.97 24.21
N GLU A 258 -22.54 -0.41 23.31
CA GLU A 258 -23.26 0.85 23.53
C GLU A 258 -24.17 0.78 24.77
N ALA A 259 -24.91 -0.32 24.95
CA ALA A 259 -25.78 -0.51 26.10
C ALA A 259 -24.99 -0.53 27.42
N GLU A 260 -23.82 -1.18 27.46
CA GLU A 260 -22.94 -1.20 28.64
C GLU A 260 -22.40 0.21 28.95
N LEU A 261 -22.03 0.97 27.93
CA LEU A 261 -21.62 2.37 28.06
C LEU A 261 -22.72 3.22 28.69
N VAL A 262 -23.94 3.17 28.14
CA VAL A 262 -25.08 3.95 28.62
C VAL A 262 -25.50 3.52 30.03
N ALA A 263 -25.46 2.22 30.35
CA ALA A 263 -25.79 1.70 31.67
C ALA A 263 -24.84 2.21 32.77
N ASN A 264 -23.58 2.47 32.41
CA ASN A 264 -22.55 2.93 33.34
C ASN A 264 -22.30 4.44 33.28
N LYS A 265 -23.12 5.20 32.55
CA LYS A 265 -22.79 6.60 32.24
C LYS A 265 -22.70 7.55 33.43
N GLU A 266 -23.37 7.22 34.53
CA GLU A 266 -23.30 8.00 35.78
C GLU A 266 -21.92 7.90 36.46
N ASN A 267 -21.10 6.91 36.08
CA ASN A 267 -19.76 6.68 36.62
C ASN A 267 -18.69 7.56 35.94
N PHE A 268 -18.97 8.17 34.79
CA PHE A 268 -18.05 9.11 34.15
C PHE A 268 -17.96 10.42 34.94
N GLU A 269 -16.89 11.18 34.72
CA GLU A 269 -16.60 12.45 35.39
C GLU A 269 -17.23 13.65 34.70
N THR A 270 -17.19 13.70 33.36
CA THR A 270 -17.59 14.87 32.57
C THR A 270 -19.02 14.79 32.04
N ASP A 271 -19.59 15.97 31.76
CA ASP A 271 -20.95 16.10 31.24
C ASP A 271 -21.11 15.49 29.84
N LEU A 272 -20.04 15.44 29.03
CA LEU A 272 -20.07 14.80 27.71
C LEU A 272 -20.53 13.35 27.82
N TYR A 273 -19.91 12.58 28.72
CA TYR A 273 -20.19 11.16 28.88
C TYR A 273 -21.41 10.90 29.75
N ARG A 274 -21.63 11.67 30.83
CA ARG A 274 -22.82 11.50 31.69
C ARG A 274 -24.13 11.74 30.94
N ASN A 275 -24.13 12.71 30.03
CA ASN A 275 -25.33 13.07 29.26
C ASN A 275 -25.49 12.24 27.97
N MET A 276 -24.54 11.38 27.63
CA MET A 276 -24.62 10.59 26.41
C MET A 276 -25.88 9.71 26.38
N LYS A 277 -26.41 9.53 25.18
CA LYS A 277 -27.54 8.65 24.88
C LYS A 277 -27.09 7.32 24.29
N GLY A 278 -25.89 7.29 23.73
CA GLY A 278 -25.29 6.14 23.08
C GLY A 278 -23.92 6.49 22.53
N THR A 279 -23.46 5.74 21.54
CA THR A 279 -22.26 6.02 20.75
C THR A 279 -22.57 5.80 19.27
N HIS A 280 -21.77 6.37 18.39
CA HIS A 280 -22.06 6.25 16.96
C HIS A 280 -21.67 4.86 16.44
N ILE A 281 -22.59 4.16 15.78
CA ILE A 281 -22.31 2.90 15.09
C ILE A 281 -22.45 3.15 13.58
N PRO A 282 -21.36 3.21 12.80
CA PRO A 282 -21.41 3.66 11.40
C PRO A 282 -22.44 2.91 10.55
N TYR A 283 -22.49 1.58 10.64
CA TYR A 283 -23.47 0.74 9.93
C TYR A 283 -24.93 1.14 10.21
N ARG A 284 -25.24 1.58 11.44
CA ARG A 284 -26.60 1.97 11.86
C ARG A 284 -26.88 3.44 11.58
N ASP A 285 -25.87 4.29 11.72
CA ASP A 285 -26.02 5.73 11.94
C ASP A 285 -25.47 6.60 10.78
N ALA A 286 -24.81 6.02 9.78
CA ALA A 286 -24.24 6.72 8.64
C ALA A 286 -24.55 6.01 7.30
N GLU A 287 -24.55 6.77 6.20
CA GLU A 287 -24.76 6.22 4.85
C GLU A 287 -23.45 5.76 4.20
N ASP A 288 -22.37 6.54 4.34
CA ASP A 288 -21.05 6.27 3.78
C ASP A 288 -19.90 6.97 4.57
N GLY A 289 -18.66 6.75 4.13
CA GLY A 289 -17.47 7.48 4.60
C GLY A 289 -16.72 6.86 5.80
N TRP A 290 -17.12 5.66 6.24
CA TRP A 290 -16.38 4.84 7.20
C TRP A 290 -16.49 3.36 6.80
N ASP A 291 -15.92 3.01 5.65
CA ASP A 291 -16.04 1.69 5.05
C ASP A 291 -15.01 0.67 5.55
N ASP A 292 -15.28 -0.62 5.31
CA ASP A 292 -14.39 -1.74 5.65
C ASP A 292 -13.72 -2.38 4.41
N TYR A 293 -13.76 -1.70 3.26
CA TYR A 293 -13.18 -2.20 2.02
C TYR A 293 -11.67 -2.50 2.11
N PRO A 294 -10.82 -1.64 2.72
CA PRO A 294 -9.38 -1.86 2.77
C PRO A 294 -9.02 -3.00 3.74
N PRO A 295 -8.24 -4.01 3.33
CA PRO A 295 -7.87 -5.15 4.18
C PRO A 295 -6.72 -4.85 5.16
N ILE A 296 -6.39 -3.57 5.37
CA ILE A 296 -5.13 -3.12 5.99
C ILE A 296 -5.29 -2.61 7.43
N PHE A 297 -6.53 -2.44 7.89
CA PHE A 297 -6.81 -2.05 9.27
C PHE A 297 -6.88 -3.31 10.15
N THR A 298 -6.52 -3.23 11.43
CA THR A 298 -6.54 -4.41 12.33
C THR A 298 -7.86 -5.16 12.26
N PRO A 299 -9.04 -4.52 12.41
CA PRO A 299 -10.31 -5.23 12.43
C PRO A 299 -10.66 -5.85 11.07
N MET A 300 -10.44 -5.11 9.99
CA MET A 300 -10.72 -5.53 8.61
C MET A 300 -9.83 -6.69 8.18
N TYR A 301 -8.53 -6.63 8.53
CA TYR A 301 -7.63 -7.76 8.36
C TYR A 301 -8.11 -8.98 9.15
N ALA A 302 -8.49 -8.80 10.43
CA ALA A 302 -8.99 -9.88 11.27
C ALA A 302 -10.30 -10.50 10.71
N MET A 303 -11.17 -9.72 10.05
CA MET A 303 -12.37 -10.26 9.39
C MET A 303 -12.02 -11.31 8.32
N HIS A 304 -10.90 -11.16 7.61
CA HIS A 304 -10.41 -12.19 6.68
C HIS A 304 -9.96 -13.49 7.37
N HIS A 305 -9.73 -13.44 8.68
CA HIS A 305 -9.49 -14.61 9.54
C HIS A 305 -10.78 -15.18 10.14
N GLY A 306 -11.95 -14.68 9.74
CA GLY A 306 -13.26 -15.08 10.27
C GLY A 306 -13.56 -14.46 11.64
N VAL A 307 -12.85 -13.42 12.03
CA VAL A 307 -12.96 -12.77 13.35
C VAL A 307 -14.05 -11.69 13.31
N TYR A 308 -14.79 -11.51 14.41
CA TYR A 308 -15.58 -10.29 14.62
C TYR A 308 -14.64 -9.17 15.10
N GLY A 309 -14.11 -8.39 14.15
CA GLY A 309 -13.22 -7.27 14.41
C GLY A 309 -13.98 -5.97 14.69
N TYR A 310 -13.45 -5.13 15.59
CA TYR A 310 -14.00 -3.82 15.90
C TYR A 310 -12.93 -2.77 16.15
N THR A 311 -13.01 -1.64 15.46
CA THR A 311 -12.40 -0.37 15.90
C THR A 311 -13.30 0.28 16.96
N LEU A 312 -12.73 0.58 18.13
CA LEU A 312 -13.41 1.33 19.19
C LEU A 312 -12.74 2.69 19.37
N GLU A 313 -13.41 3.77 19.01
CA GLU A 313 -12.87 5.14 19.05
C GLU A 313 -13.42 5.90 20.25
N THR A 314 -12.60 6.05 21.29
CA THR A 314 -13.01 6.81 22.47
C THR A 314 -13.09 8.33 22.15
N PRO A 315 -14.00 9.10 22.76
CA PRO A 315 -14.18 10.50 22.39
C PRO A 315 -13.02 11.43 22.78
N THR A 316 -12.28 11.12 23.85
CA THR A 316 -11.30 12.04 24.44
C THR A 316 -10.09 11.33 25.04
N ASN A 317 -8.94 12.02 25.06
CA ASN A 317 -7.73 11.58 25.75
C ASN A 317 -7.83 11.81 27.27
N SER A 318 -8.64 11.04 27.99
CA SER A 318 -8.96 11.29 29.40
C SER A 318 -9.25 10.03 30.20
N VAL A 319 -9.42 10.18 31.53
CA VAL A 319 -9.92 9.11 32.41
C VAL A 319 -11.30 8.61 31.94
N ASP A 320 -12.19 9.50 31.50
CA ASP A 320 -13.47 9.08 30.92
C ASP A 320 -13.27 8.26 29.64
N GLY A 321 -12.25 8.60 28.84
CA GLY A 321 -11.89 7.81 27.67
C GLY A 321 -11.42 6.39 28.02
N VAL A 322 -10.69 6.24 29.13
CA VAL A 322 -10.27 4.95 29.69
C VAL A 322 -11.48 4.15 30.19
N GLU A 323 -12.38 4.78 30.96
CA GLU A 323 -13.61 4.13 31.43
C GLU A 323 -14.53 3.75 30.26
N TRP A 324 -14.55 4.54 29.19
CA TRP A 324 -15.34 4.26 27.99
C TRP A 324 -14.84 2.98 27.31
N HIS A 325 -13.53 2.87 27.06
CA HIS A 325 -12.97 1.62 26.53
C HIS A 325 -13.23 0.42 27.46
N TYR A 326 -13.00 0.58 28.76
CA TYR A 326 -13.23 -0.49 29.73
C TYR A 326 -14.68 -0.99 29.67
N ASN A 327 -15.67 -0.09 29.65
CA ASN A 327 -17.09 -0.45 29.59
C ASN A 327 -17.47 -1.04 28.23
N ALA A 328 -16.99 -0.49 27.11
CA ALA A 328 -17.23 -1.05 25.78
C ALA A 328 -16.69 -2.49 25.67
N VAL A 329 -15.45 -2.72 26.10
CA VAL A 329 -14.84 -4.06 26.14
C VAL A 329 -15.66 -5.00 27.04
N MET A 330 -16.08 -4.57 28.22
CA MET A 330 -16.92 -5.40 29.10
C MET A 330 -18.26 -5.77 28.43
N GLY A 331 -18.87 -4.87 27.65
CA GLY A 331 -20.07 -5.15 26.86
C GLY A 331 -19.82 -6.22 25.80
N ALA A 332 -18.72 -6.09 25.04
CA ALA A 332 -18.31 -7.08 24.04
C ALA A 332 -18.03 -8.46 24.66
N LEU A 333 -17.31 -8.51 25.79
CA LEU A 333 -16.98 -9.76 26.49
C LEU A 333 -18.23 -10.48 27.01
N LYS A 334 -19.20 -9.72 27.57
CA LYS A 334 -20.48 -10.29 28.03
C LYS A 334 -21.27 -10.87 26.86
N PHE A 335 -21.40 -10.12 25.76
CA PHE A 335 -22.10 -10.59 24.57
C PHE A 335 -21.46 -11.85 23.98
N ALA A 336 -20.13 -11.83 23.76
CA ALA A 336 -19.40 -12.98 23.24
C ALA A 336 -19.55 -14.22 24.13
N THR A 337 -19.57 -14.03 25.45
CA THR A 337 -19.78 -15.12 26.42
C THR A 337 -21.17 -15.74 26.29
N ASP A 338 -22.20 -14.90 26.11
CA ASP A 338 -23.60 -15.32 26.05
C ASP A 338 -23.95 -15.99 24.72
N HIS A 339 -23.21 -15.67 23.64
CA HIS A 339 -23.41 -16.17 22.29
C HIS A 339 -22.26 -17.07 21.78
N LYS A 340 -21.38 -17.53 22.66
CA LYS A 340 -20.13 -18.25 22.33
C LYS A 340 -20.32 -19.37 21.30
N VAL A 341 -21.31 -20.23 21.54
CA VAL A 341 -21.52 -21.43 20.71
C VAL A 341 -22.02 -21.04 19.32
N GLU A 342 -22.98 -20.12 19.25
CA GLU A 342 -23.55 -19.63 18.00
C GLU A 342 -22.53 -18.85 17.18
N MET A 343 -21.78 -17.94 17.80
CA MET A 343 -20.73 -17.16 17.13
C MET A 343 -19.60 -18.06 16.61
N THR A 344 -19.19 -19.09 17.37
CA THR A 344 -18.18 -20.05 16.91
C THR A 344 -18.68 -20.91 15.75
N ARG A 345 -19.94 -21.38 15.80
CA ARG A 345 -20.56 -22.10 14.67
C ARG A 345 -20.64 -21.23 13.42
N ASN A 346 -20.92 -19.95 13.58
CA ASN A 346 -20.96 -19.00 12.49
C ASN A 346 -19.57 -18.76 11.88
N GLN A 347 -18.53 -18.68 12.72
CA GLN A 347 -17.14 -18.64 12.25
C GLN A 347 -16.69 -19.93 11.54
N LEU A 348 -17.12 -21.11 12.02
CA LEU A 348 -16.89 -22.38 11.32
C LEU A 348 -17.55 -22.42 9.94
N GLU A 349 -18.68 -21.73 9.78
CA GLU A 349 -19.37 -21.65 8.49
C GLU A 349 -18.56 -20.85 7.47
N ILE A 350 -17.86 -19.78 7.89
CA ILE A 350 -16.90 -19.05 7.05
C ILE A 350 -15.82 -20.02 6.53
N PHE A 351 -15.21 -20.79 7.42
CA PHE A 351 -14.15 -21.73 7.04
C PHE A 351 -14.67 -22.90 6.19
N ARG A 352 -15.85 -23.43 6.50
CA ARG A 352 -16.50 -24.47 5.69
C ARG A 352 -16.77 -23.96 4.28
N ARG A 353 -17.35 -22.76 4.13
CA ARG A 353 -17.56 -22.14 2.81
C ARG A 353 -16.25 -22.02 2.04
N GLY A 354 -15.16 -21.68 2.74
CA GLY A 354 -13.76 -21.76 2.28
C GLY A 354 -13.39 -23.10 1.66
N VAL A 355 -13.27 -24.11 2.53
CA VAL A 355 -12.76 -25.46 2.23
C VAL A 355 -13.65 -26.22 1.24
N GLU A 356 -14.97 -26.06 1.33
CA GLU A 356 -15.94 -26.73 0.43
C GLU A 356 -16.21 -25.94 -0.85
N PHE A 357 -15.56 -24.78 -1.04
CA PHE A 357 -15.70 -23.92 -2.21
C PHE A 357 -17.17 -23.51 -2.48
N ASP A 358 -17.89 -23.15 -1.42
CA ASP A 358 -19.32 -22.82 -1.43
C ASP A 358 -19.52 -21.29 -1.39
N HIS A 359 -19.83 -20.69 -2.54
CA HIS A 359 -19.92 -19.23 -2.73
C HIS A 359 -21.36 -18.79 -2.97
N VAL A 360 -22.18 -18.80 -1.91
CA VAL A 360 -23.63 -18.58 -2.02
C VAL A 360 -24.00 -17.19 -2.57
N TYR A 361 -23.15 -16.18 -2.34
CA TYR A 361 -23.45 -14.77 -2.64
C TYR A 361 -22.60 -14.15 -3.76
N HIS A 362 -21.67 -14.91 -4.33
CA HIS A 362 -20.81 -14.45 -5.42
C HIS A 362 -21.30 -14.98 -6.76
N GLU A 363 -21.07 -14.22 -7.83
CA GLU A 363 -21.29 -14.71 -9.17
C GLU A 363 -20.36 -15.88 -9.50
N GLU A 364 -20.82 -16.81 -10.35
CA GLU A 364 -20.01 -17.93 -10.80
C GLU A 364 -18.71 -17.41 -11.46
N GLY A 365 -17.57 -17.84 -10.93
CA GLY A 365 -16.26 -17.39 -11.41
C GLY A 365 -15.67 -16.17 -10.68
N PHE A 366 -16.33 -15.62 -9.65
CA PHE A 366 -15.70 -14.58 -8.83
C PHE A 366 -14.40 -15.07 -8.16
N PHE A 367 -14.47 -16.24 -7.51
CA PHE A 367 -13.27 -16.93 -7.02
C PHE A 367 -12.74 -17.88 -8.11
N PRO A 368 -11.47 -17.77 -8.51
CA PRO A 368 -10.83 -18.83 -9.28
C PRO A 368 -10.69 -20.10 -8.43
N LYS A 369 -10.49 -21.26 -9.05
CA LYS A 369 -10.15 -22.49 -8.30
C LYS A 369 -8.75 -22.42 -7.70
N ALA A 370 -7.83 -21.76 -8.39
CA ALA A 370 -6.49 -21.53 -7.92
C ALA A 370 -5.85 -20.31 -8.61
N TYR A 371 -4.79 -19.79 -8.00
CA TYR A 371 -3.80 -18.93 -8.66
C TYR A 371 -2.53 -19.72 -8.93
N VAL A 372 -2.01 -19.63 -10.15
CA VAL A 372 -0.68 -20.13 -10.52
C VAL A 372 0.30 -18.98 -10.39
N LEU A 373 1.39 -19.17 -9.63
CA LEU A 373 2.45 -18.17 -9.47
C LEU A 373 3.74 -18.68 -10.14
N PRO A 374 3.99 -18.33 -11.41
CA PRO A 374 5.24 -18.63 -12.10
C PRO A 374 6.45 -18.03 -11.41
N VAL A 375 7.58 -18.74 -11.49
CA VAL A 375 8.87 -18.29 -10.95
C VAL A 375 9.81 -18.00 -12.12
N ASP A 376 10.33 -16.77 -12.18
CA ASP A 376 11.39 -16.43 -13.11
C ASP A 376 12.70 -17.13 -12.66
N PRO A 377 13.33 -17.97 -13.50
CA PRO A 377 14.57 -18.67 -13.15
C PRO A 377 15.79 -17.74 -13.00
N VAL A 378 15.74 -16.53 -13.54
CA VAL A 378 16.81 -15.53 -13.44
C VAL A 378 16.64 -14.70 -12.17
N ASP A 379 15.43 -14.18 -11.94
CA ASP A 379 15.09 -13.35 -10.79
C ASP A 379 13.82 -13.83 -10.09
N PRO A 380 13.92 -14.83 -9.20
CA PRO A 380 12.76 -15.37 -8.50
C PRO A 380 12.30 -14.47 -7.34
N THR A 381 12.96 -13.34 -7.08
CA THR A 381 12.86 -12.64 -5.80
C THR A 381 11.47 -12.08 -5.50
N ALA A 382 10.78 -11.55 -6.52
CA ALA A 382 9.42 -11.01 -6.37
C ALA A 382 8.41 -12.13 -6.03
N THR A 383 8.38 -13.23 -6.80
CA THR A 383 7.48 -14.37 -6.53
C THR A 383 7.78 -15.02 -5.17
N VAL A 384 9.06 -15.21 -4.84
CA VAL A 384 9.46 -15.81 -3.54
C VAL A 384 9.05 -14.94 -2.36
N LYS A 385 9.18 -13.62 -2.49
CA LYS A 385 8.69 -12.69 -1.48
C LYS A 385 7.16 -12.80 -1.33
N ALA A 386 6.43 -12.84 -2.43
CA ALA A 386 4.98 -12.99 -2.41
C ALA A 386 4.56 -14.30 -1.71
N VAL A 387 5.21 -15.42 -2.02
CA VAL A 387 4.95 -16.71 -1.33
C VAL A 387 5.23 -16.61 0.16
N LYS A 388 6.34 -15.98 0.59
CA LYS A 388 6.62 -15.77 2.01
C LYS A 388 5.56 -14.92 2.70
N ALA A 389 5.06 -13.88 2.03
CA ALA A 389 4.00 -13.04 2.55
C ALA A 389 2.68 -13.83 2.69
N LEU A 390 2.29 -14.60 1.67
CA LEU A 390 1.11 -15.47 1.72
C LEU A 390 1.17 -16.46 2.89
N LEU A 391 2.30 -17.15 3.07
CA LEU A 391 2.48 -18.09 4.19
C LEU A 391 2.37 -17.38 5.55
N ARG A 392 2.93 -16.17 5.67
CA ARG A 392 2.81 -15.37 6.91
C ARG A 392 1.38 -14.89 7.16
N HIS A 393 0.59 -14.72 6.12
CA HIS A 393 -0.84 -14.45 6.21
C HIS A 393 -1.71 -15.69 6.49
N ASP A 394 -1.09 -16.85 6.79
CA ASP A 394 -1.78 -18.13 7.00
C ASP A 394 -2.52 -18.63 5.75
N VAL A 395 -2.06 -18.24 4.56
CA VAL A 395 -2.57 -18.74 3.27
C VAL A 395 -1.78 -19.97 2.85
N ASP A 396 -2.49 -21.06 2.54
CA ASP A 396 -1.89 -22.30 2.06
C ASP A 396 -1.32 -22.13 0.66
N VAL A 397 -0.02 -22.42 0.50
CA VAL A 397 0.69 -22.39 -0.78
C VAL A 397 1.27 -23.77 -1.08
N MET A 398 1.07 -24.23 -2.32
CA MET A 398 1.60 -25.49 -2.82
C MET A 398 2.70 -25.26 -3.85
N GLU A 399 3.62 -26.21 -4.01
CA GLU A 399 4.64 -26.23 -5.07
C GLU A 399 4.45 -27.48 -5.95
N ALA A 400 4.46 -27.28 -7.27
CA ALA A 400 4.34 -28.37 -8.24
C ALA A 400 5.62 -29.23 -8.30
N GLU A 401 5.49 -30.53 -8.08
CA GLU A 401 6.63 -31.47 -8.11
C GLU A 401 7.06 -31.87 -9.54
N GLU A 402 6.19 -31.60 -10.51
CA GLU A 402 6.40 -31.83 -11.93
C GLU A 402 5.78 -30.71 -12.79
N ALA A 403 6.14 -30.67 -14.08
CA ALA A 403 5.55 -29.71 -15.00
C ALA A 403 4.08 -30.06 -15.29
N PHE A 404 3.23 -29.06 -15.45
CA PHE A 404 1.79 -29.23 -15.68
C PHE A 404 1.27 -28.25 -16.74
N THR A 405 0.07 -28.49 -17.25
CA THR A 405 -0.60 -27.60 -18.21
C THR A 405 -2.00 -27.31 -17.74
N VAL A 406 -2.36 -26.04 -17.66
CA VAL A 406 -3.70 -25.54 -17.31
C VAL A 406 -4.01 -24.31 -18.18
N ASP A 407 -5.26 -24.15 -18.60
CA ASP A 407 -5.70 -23.06 -19.50
C ASP A 407 -4.84 -22.90 -20.78
N GLY A 408 -4.26 -24.00 -21.27
CA GLY A 408 -3.42 -24.01 -22.47
C GLY A 408 -1.98 -23.49 -22.29
N LYS A 409 -1.55 -23.11 -21.07
CA LYS A 409 -0.16 -22.73 -20.76
C LYS A 409 0.52 -23.84 -19.94
N THR A 410 1.78 -24.15 -20.28
CA THR A 410 2.60 -25.13 -19.56
C THR A 410 3.48 -24.42 -18.53
N TYR A 411 3.48 -24.93 -17.31
CA TYR A 411 4.27 -24.44 -16.19
C TYR A 411 5.28 -25.50 -15.75
N GLY A 412 6.48 -25.08 -15.37
CA GLY A 412 7.55 -25.98 -14.95
C GLY A 412 7.36 -26.50 -13.53
N ARG A 413 8.12 -27.56 -13.17
CA ARG A 413 8.33 -27.96 -11.78
C ARG A 413 8.83 -26.77 -10.95
N GLY A 414 8.39 -26.66 -9.70
CA GLY A 414 8.73 -25.56 -8.80
C GLY A 414 7.81 -24.34 -8.93
N THR A 415 6.83 -24.38 -9.83
CA THR A 415 5.77 -23.36 -9.90
C THR A 415 4.89 -23.45 -8.66
N TYR A 416 4.56 -22.32 -8.05
CA TYR A 416 3.68 -22.27 -6.89
C TYR A 416 2.20 -22.22 -7.32
N VAL A 417 1.34 -22.80 -6.50
CA VAL A 417 -0.10 -22.88 -6.70
C VAL A 417 -0.79 -22.53 -5.39
N VAL A 418 -1.64 -21.50 -5.41
CA VAL A 418 -2.51 -21.11 -4.28
C VAL A 418 -3.91 -21.60 -4.61
N LYS A 419 -4.33 -22.71 -4.00
CA LYS A 419 -5.69 -23.22 -4.22
C LYS A 419 -6.69 -22.43 -3.39
N LEU A 420 -7.88 -22.19 -3.90
CA LEU A 420 -8.90 -21.42 -3.20
C LEU A 420 -9.93 -22.28 -2.45
N ASP A 421 -9.81 -23.61 -2.47
CA ASP A 421 -10.52 -24.55 -1.61
C ASP A 421 -9.89 -24.66 -0.20
N GLN A 422 -9.64 -23.51 0.42
CA GLN A 422 -9.02 -23.37 1.75
C GLN A 422 -9.79 -22.39 2.65
N ALA A 423 -9.62 -22.50 3.97
CA ALA A 423 -10.33 -21.65 4.93
C ALA A 423 -10.03 -20.15 4.79
N LYS A 424 -8.80 -19.80 4.38
CA LYS A 424 -8.36 -18.40 4.17
C LYS A 424 -8.54 -17.93 2.74
N ARG A 425 -9.43 -18.55 1.96
CA ARG A 425 -9.74 -18.17 0.57
C ARG A 425 -9.97 -16.67 0.40
N SER A 426 -10.80 -16.08 1.26
CA SER A 426 -11.13 -14.65 1.19
C SER A 426 -9.88 -13.78 1.29
N LEU A 427 -8.96 -14.09 2.21
CA LEU A 427 -7.68 -13.38 2.30
C LEU A 427 -6.85 -13.61 1.05
N ALA A 428 -6.64 -14.87 0.66
CA ALA A 428 -5.84 -15.24 -0.51
C ALA A 428 -6.31 -14.50 -1.77
N ASN A 429 -7.63 -14.44 -2.01
CA ASN A 429 -8.20 -13.73 -3.15
C ASN A 429 -8.03 -12.21 -3.01
N THR A 430 -8.31 -11.62 -1.84
CA THR A 430 -8.06 -10.17 -1.59
C THR A 430 -6.63 -9.76 -1.93
N LEU A 431 -5.65 -10.63 -1.66
CA LEU A 431 -4.24 -10.36 -1.92
C LEU A 431 -3.86 -10.53 -3.41
N LEU A 432 -4.43 -11.52 -4.09
CA LEU A 432 -3.98 -11.96 -5.42
C LEU A 432 -4.87 -11.49 -6.59
N TRP A 433 -6.10 -11.10 -6.33
CA TRP A 433 -7.02 -10.67 -7.38
C TRP A 433 -6.66 -9.29 -7.93
N ASP A 434 -7.20 -8.98 -9.11
CA ASP A 434 -6.93 -7.71 -9.80
C ASP A 434 -7.55 -6.48 -9.13
N GLY A 435 -8.55 -6.69 -8.26
CA GLY A 435 -9.43 -5.64 -7.75
C GLY A 435 -10.57 -5.30 -8.71
N GLU A 436 -11.32 -4.26 -8.38
CA GLU A 436 -12.42 -3.74 -9.21
C GLU A 436 -12.44 -2.20 -9.18
N ASP A 437 -13.13 -1.58 -10.13
CA ASP A 437 -13.46 -0.15 -10.06
C ASP A 437 -14.73 0.03 -9.21
N ILE A 438 -14.57 0.60 -8.01
CA ILE A 438 -15.66 0.88 -7.07
C ILE A 438 -16.14 2.34 -7.12
N SER A 439 -15.74 3.11 -8.12
CA SER A 439 -16.05 4.55 -8.22
C SER A 439 -17.55 4.87 -8.21
N ASP A 440 -18.38 3.94 -8.68
CA ASP A 440 -19.84 4.05 -8.71
C ASP A 440 -20.53 3.45 -7.46
N GLN A 441 -19.77 2.77 -6.58
CA GLN A 441 -20.30 2.06 -5.43
C GLN A 441 -20.33 2.91 -4.15
N ALA A 442 -19.54 3.99 -4.09
CA ALA A 442 -19.36 4.80 -2.88
C ALA A 442 -19.40 6.31 -3.16
N GLY A 443 -19.82 7.12 -2.18
CA GLY A 443 -19.69 8.58 -2.22
C GLY A 443 -18.24 9.05 -2.12
N ALA A 444 -17.53 8.44 -1.17
CA ALA A 444 -16.13 8.60 -0.84
C ALA A 444 -15.60 7.28 -0.24
N MET A 445 -14.27 7.13 -0.20
CA MET A 445 -13.61 6.02 0.47
C MET A 445 -12.89 6.53 1.72
N TYR A 446 -12.79 5.70 2.74
CA TYR A 446 -12.04 6.03 3.94
C TYR A 446 -10.51 5.94 3.71
N ASP A 447 -10.05 4.98 2.91
CA ASP A 447 -8.64 4.84 2.51
C ASP A 447 -8.53 4.08 1.16
N ILE A 448 -7.39 3.43 0.90
CA ILE A 448 -7.13 2.73 -0.37
C ILE A 448 -8.08 1.56 -0.64
N SER A 449 -8.38 1.35 -1.92
CA SER A 449 -9.38 0.38 -2.39
C SER A 449 -8.86 -0.57 -3.46
N ALA A 450 -7.56 -0.52 -3.77
CA ALA A 450 -6.92 -1.46 -4.68
C ALA A 450 -5.60 -1.95 -4.08
N TRP A 451 -5.46 -3.27 -3.95
CA TRP A 451 -4.29 -3.88 -3.34
C TRP A 451 -3.42 -4.65 -4.32
N ASN A 452 -4.00 -5.52 -5.16
CA ASN A 452 -3.37 -6.19 -6.30
C ASN A 452 -1.86 -6.43 -6.09
N LEU A 453 -1.51 -7.32 -5.14
CA LEU A 453 -0.11 -7.61 -4.86
C LEU A 453 0.68 -8.06 -6.10
N PRO A 454 0.12 -8.89 -7.02
CA PRO A 454 0.84 -9.32 -8.21
C PRO A 454 1.42 -8.15 -9.00
N ASP A 455 0.58 -7.21 -9.40
CA ASP A 455 1.01 -6.05 -10.18
C ASP A 455 1.88 -5.08 -9.37
N LEU A 456 1.50 -4.82 -8.11
CA LEU A 456 2.15 -3.80 -7.31
C LEU A 456 3.46 -4.27 -6.67
N TRP A 457 3.72 -5.58 -6.59
CA TRP A 457 5.00 -6.15 -6.15
C TRP A 457 5.82 -6.78 -7.28
N GLY A 458 5.25 -6.88 -8.50
CA GLY A 458 5.97 -7.29 -9.70
C GLY A 458 6.12 -8.80 -9.86
N PHE A 459 5.09 -9.58 -9.52
CA PHE A 459 5.03 -11.02 -9.77
C PHE A 459 3.73 -11.41 -10.50
N GLU A 460 3.73 -12.56 -11.18
CA GLU A 460 2.53 -13.06 -11.85
C GLU A 460 1.67 -13.88 -10.89
N ALA A 461 0.37 -13.59 -10.84
CA ALA A 461 -0.65 -14.49 -10.28
C ALA A 461 -1.73 -14.73 -11.32
N ILE A 462 -1.75 -15.94 -11.88
CA ILE A 462 -2.64 -16.29 -12.99
C ILE A 462 -3.85 -17.05 -12.41
N PRO A 463 -5.06 -16.46 -12.41
CA PRO A 463 -6.24 -17.18 -11.96
C PRO A 463 -6.57 -18.31 -12.94
N THR A 464 -6.99 -19.46 -12.42
CA THR A 464 -7.53 -20.57 -13.21
C THR A 464 -8.85 -21.06 -12.63
N HIS A 465 -9.81 -21.34 -13.51
CA HIS A 465 -11.08 -21.98 -13.17
C HIS A 465 -11.07 -23.49 -13.49
N ASP A 466 -9.99 -23.98 -14.08
CA ASP A 466 -9.73 -25.38 -14.31
C ASP A 466 -9.04 -26.02 -13.09
N THR A 467 -9.17 -27.33 -12.97
CA THR A 467 -8.56 -28.07 -11.85
C THR A 467 -7.10 -28.36 -12.17
N ILE A 468 -6.21 -28.14 -11.20
CA ILE A 468 -4.79 -28.51 -11.30
C ILE A 468 -4.59 -29.90 -10.67
N ASP A 469 -4.56 -30.93 -11.51
CA ASP A 469 -4.43 -32.34 -11.13
C ASP A 469 -3.00 -32.87 -11.30
N VAL A 470 -2.05 -32.32 -10.55
CA VAL A 470 -0.66 -32.82 -10.48
C VAL A 470 -0.20 -33.02 -9.03
N PRO A 471 0.85 -33.81 -8.78
CA PRO A 471 1.48 -33.88 -7.47
C PRO A 471 1.95 -32.50 -7.00
N LEU A 472 1.43 -32.11 -5.85
CA LEU A 472 1.70 -30.85 -5.17
C LEU A 472 2.23 -31.16 -3.77
N LYS A 473 3.24 -30.43 -3.33
CA LYS A 473 3.72 -30.44 -1.94
C LYS A 473 3.38 -29.11 -1.28
N GLU A 474 3.02 -29.14 0.00
CA GLU A 474 2.80 -27.94 0.80
C GLU A 474 4.13 -27.20 1.02
N VAL A 475 4.08 -25.87 1.00
CA VAL A 475 5.24 -25.02 1.21
C VAL A 475 5.23 -24.52 2.66
N GLU A 476 6.20 -24.96 3.46
CA GLU A 476 6.35 -24.46 4.84
C GLU A 476 7.30 -23.25 4.91
N ASN A 477 8.32 -23.21 4.05
CA ASN A 477 9.29 -22.13 3.94
C ASN A 477 9.89 -22.10 2.54
N VAL A 478 10.39 -20.93 2.10
CA VAL A 478 11.04 -20.75 0.81
C VAL A 478 12.42 -20.12 0.99
N GLU A 479 13.43 -20.77 0.43
CA GLU A 479 14.78 -20.20 0.32
C GLU A 479 15.22 -20.21 -1.14
N THR A 480 15.91 -19.16 -1.55
CA THR A 480 16.52 -19.06 -2.87
C THR A 480 17.98 -18.67 -2.75
N GLU A 481 18.80 -19.28 -3.60
CA GLU A 481 20.22 -18.96 -3.73
C GLU A 481 20.49 -18.47 -5.14
N GLY A 482 21.20 -17.35 -5.25
CA GLY A 482 21.65 -16.85 -6.53
C GLY A 482 22.85 -17.61 -7.07
N ALA A 483 23.13 -17.46 -8.36
CA ALA A 483 24.24 -18.14 -9.02
C ALA A 483 24.94 -17.27 -10.06
N LEU A 484 26.23 -17.53 -10.28
CA LEU A 484 26.98 -17.00 -11.42
C LEU A 484 27.09 -18.09 -12.49
N VAL A 485 26.59 -17.81 -13.69
CA VAL A 485 26.64 -18.73 -14.84
C VAL A 485 27.61 -18.20 -15.90
N GLY A 486 28.71 -18.95 -16.11
CA GLY A 486 29.82 -18.59 -16.99
C GLY A 486 30.96 -17.87 -16.26
N GLU A 487 31.83 -17.17 -16.99
CA GLU A 487 33.09 -16.61 -16.48
C GLU A 487 33.09 -15.07 -16.30
N GLY A 488 32.03 -14.38 -16.75
CA GLY A 488 31.93 -12.92 -16.72
C GLY A 488 32.42 -12.25 -18.02
N PRO A 489 32.17 -10.94 -18.23
CA PRO A 489 31.35 -10.04 -17.39
C PRO A 489 29.90 -10.54 -17.27
N TYR A 490 29.16 -10.08 -16.26
CA TYR A 490 27.81 -10.55 -15.97
C TYR A 490 26.78 -9.41 -16.12
N GLU A 491 25.61 -9.73 -16.66
CA GLU A 491 24.45 -8.83 -16.67
C GLU A 491 23.63 -9.02 -15.40
N ILE A 492 23.19 -7.90 -14.81
CA ILE A 492 22.19 -7.82 -13.75
C ILE A 492 20.95 -7.12 -14.35
N PRO A 493 19.86 -7.86 -14.59
CA PRO A 493 18.64 -7.29 -15.14
C PRO A 493 18.07 -6.19 -14.23
N ASN A 494 17.47 -5.16 -14.81
CA ASN A 494 16.69 -4.17 -14.04
C ASN A 494 15.26 -4.65 -13.86
N SER A 495 15.09 -5.80 -13.22
CA SER A 495 13.85 -6.58 -13.14
C SER A 495 13.06 -6.33 -11.84
N SER A 496 13.74 -6.18 -10.71
CA SER A 496 13.12 -6.12 -9.39
C SER A 496 13.84 -5.18 -8.42
N VAL A 497 13.23 -4.94 -7.25
CA VAL A 497 13.89 -4.30 -6.11
C VAL A 497 15.14 -5.07 -5.69
N GLY A 498 15.06 -6.41 -5.68
CA GLY A 498 16.20 -7.28 -5.34
C GLY A 498 17.38 -7.11 -6.31
N ALA A 499 17.12 -6.94 -7.60
CA ALA A 499 18.16 -6.74 -8.59
C ALA A 499 18.90 -5.40 -8.43
N VAL A 500 18.16 -4.32 -8.12
CA VAL A 500 18.78 -3.01 -7.82
C VAL A 500 19.52 -3.05 -6.48
N ALA A 501 18.97 -3.72 -5.47
CA ALA A 501 19.66 -3.92 -4.19
C ALA A 501 20.98 -4.67 -4.38
N LEU A 502 21.00 -5.71 -5.23
CA LEU A 502 22.21 -6.43 -5.61
C LEU A 502 23.25 -5.51 -6.28
N VAL A 503 22.83 -4.61 -7.17
CA VAL A 503 23.73 -3.60 -7.78
C VAL A 503 24.42 -2.77 -6.69
N ASN A 504 23.66 -2.20 -5.76
CA ASN A 504 24.20 -1.38 -4.68
C ASN A 504 25.09 -2.18 -3.71
N GLN A 505 24.75 -3.44 -3.43
CA GLN A 505 25.59 -4.35 -2.63
C GLN A 505 26.93 -4.65 -3.32
N ILE A 506 26.91 -4.92 -4.63
CA ILE A 506 28.12 -5.16 -5.44
C ILE A 506 29.02 -3.91 -5.45
N MET A 507 28.44 -2.72 -5.65
CA MET A 507 29.18 -1.45 -5.61
C MET A 507 29.79 -1.21 -4.22
N SER A 508 29.04 -1.48 -3.14
CA SER A 508 29.52 -1.36 -1.76
C SER A 508 30.67 -2.32 -1.45
N ALA A 509 30.78 -3.43 -2.17
CA ALA A 509 31.88 -4.37 -2.11
C ALA A 509 33.09 -3.98 -3.01
N ASN A 510 33.11 -2.75 -3.54
CA ASN A 510 34.15 -2.16 -4.39
C ASN A 510 34.31 -2.81 -5.77
N PHE A 511 33.25 -3.40 -6.32
CA PHE A 511 33.21 -3.79 -7.73
C PHE A 511 32.70 -2.63 -8.58
N SER A 512 33.28 -2.46 -9.77
CA SER A 512 32.77 -1.53 -10.77
C SER A 512 31.51 -2.10 -11.41
N VAL A 513 30.43 -1.33 -11.36
CA VAL A 513 29.17 -1.64 -12.04
C VAL A 513 28.93 -0.60 -13.13
N TYR A 514 28.39 -1.05 -14.26
CA TYR A 514 28.09 -0.23 -15.43
C TYR A 514 26.59 -0.28 -15.73
N ARG A 515 26.01 0.82 -16.19
CA ARG A 515 24.61 0.92 -16.62
C ARG A 515 24.57 1.06 -18.13
N GLY A 516 24.01 0.06 -18.82
CA GLY A 516 23.83 0.08 -20.28
C GLY A 516 22.70 1.00 -20.75
N GLY A 517 22.70 1.36 -22.03
CA GLY A 517 21.62 2.13 -22.65
C GLY A 517 20.26 1.41 -22.66
N ASN A 518 20.27 0.07 -22.58
CA ASN A 518 19.07 -0.75 -22.38
C ASN A 518 18.52 -0.72 -20.94
N GLY A 519 19.20 -0.01 -20.04
CA GLY A 519 18.84 0.08 -18.64
C GLY A 519 19.08 -1.19 -17.84
N HIS A 520 19.90 -2.13 -18.30
CA HIS A 520 20.43 -3.20 -17.45
C HIS A 520 21.78 -2.78 -16.85
N TYR A 521 22.19 -3.47 -15.79
CA TYR A 521 23.48 -3.25 -15.15
C TYR A 521 24.45 -4.37 -15.50
N TYR A 522 25.75 -4.10 -15.41
CA TYR A 522 26.80 -5.05 -15.74
C TYR A 522 27.95 -4.96 -14.76
N VAL A 523 28.55 -6.10 -14.41
CA VAL A 523 29.71 -6.18 -13.52
C VAL A 523 30.79 -7.05 -14.15
N GLU A 524 32.04 -6.65 -13.97
CA GLU A 524 33.19 -7.41 -14.44
C GLU A 524 33.32 -8.78 -13.72
N GLY A 525 34.00 -9.73 -14.35
CA GLY A 525 34.22 -11.07 -13.79
C GLY A 525 35.35 -11.18 -12.75
N ASP A 526 36.09 -10.09 -12.52
CA ASP A 526 37.19 -10.04 -11.56
C ASP A 526 36.71 -10.30 -10.13
N GLY A 527 37.57 -10.82 -9.23
CA GLY A 527 37.19 -11.05 -7.83
C GLY A 527 36.06 -12.07 -7.62
N ARG A 528 35.88 -13.00 -8.57
CA ARG A 528 34.76 -13.95 -8.69
C ARG A 528 34.29 -14.62 -7.40
N ASP A 529 35.18 -14.98 -6.48
CA ASP A 529 34.77 -15.64 -5.22
C ASP A 529 34.02 -14.71 -4.26
N ALA A 530 34.38 -13.41 -4.23
CA ALA A 530 33.66 -12.42 -3.45
C ALA A 530 32.32 -12.08 -4.13
N LEU A 531 32.32 -11.87 -5.45
CA LEU A 531 31.09 -11.64 -6.23
C LEU A 531 30.11 -12.83 -6.09
N ARG A 532 30.61 -14.07 -6.16
CA ARG A 532 29.78 -15.29 -5.98
C ARG A 532 29.04 -15.28 -4.65
N ARG A 533 29.68 -14.88 -3.54
CA ARG A 533 29.02 -14.85 -2.23
C ARG A 533 27.90 -13.82 -2.15
N ILE A 534 28.11 -12.64 -2.72
CA ILE A 534 27.10 -11.58 -2.79
C ILE A 534 25.90 -12.05 -3.62
N VAL A 535 26.18 -12.60 -4.81
CA VAL A 535 25.13 -13.10 -5.71
C VAL A 535 24.37 -14.27 -5.07
N GLN A 536 25.05 -15.20 -4.41
CA GLN A 536 24.40 -16.30 -3.69
C GLN A 536 23.36 -15.82 -2.68
N GLN A 537 23.68 -14.78 -1.89
CA GLN A 537 22.77 -14.21 -0.89
C GLN A 537 21.59 -13.46 -1.50
N SER A 538 21.71 -12.97 -2.74
CA SER A 538 20.65 -12.19 -3.40
C SER A 538 19.49 -13.04 -3.93
N GLY A 539 19.68 -14.34 -4.13
CA GLY A 539 18.70 -15.20 -4.79
C GLY A 539 18.63 -15.04 -6.32
N ILE A 540 19.43 -14.16 -6.93
CA ILE A 540 19.39 -13.84 -8.37
C ILE A 540 20.49 -14.60 -9.12
N THR A 541 20.16 -15.12 -10.31
CA THR A 541 21.12 -15.78 -11.20
C THR A 541 21.65 -14.81 -12.25
N LEU A 542 22.96 -14.55 -12.26
CA LEU A 542 23.60 -13.70 -13.24
C LEU A 542 24.28 -14.54 -14.34
N HIS A 543 24.02 -14.17 -15.59
CA HIS A 543 24.59 -14.83 -16.76
C HIS A 543 25.70 -13.99 -17.39
N THR A 544 26.70 -14.68 -17.95
CA THR A 544 27.77 -14.01 -18.69
C THR A 544 27.23 -13.26 -19.90
N LYS A 545 27.53 -11.97 -19.98
CA LYS A 545 27.17 -11.09 -21.09
C LYS A 545 28.19 -9.96 -21.22
N ALA A 546 28.56 -9.62 -22.45
CA ALA A 546 29.50 -8.53 -22.69
C ALA A 546 28.90 -7.19 -22.21
N ILE A 547 29.76 -6.34 -21.63
CA ILE A 547 29.40 -4.97 -21.28
C ILE A 547 29.18 -4.20 -22.60
N PRO A 548 28.01 -3.57 -22.81
CA PRO A 548 27.75 -2.78 -24.00
C PRO A 548 28.70 -1.57 -24.13
N ASP A 549 29.03 -1.19 -25.37
CA ASP A 549 29.87 0.00 -25.65
C ASP A 549 29.26 1.32 -25.17
N ASP A 550 27.93 1.34 -24.96
CA ASP A 550 27.20 2.49 -24.43
C ASP A 550 26.98 2.45 -22.92
N ALA A 551 27.54 1.46 -22.22
CA ALA A 551 27.44 1.35 -20.78
C ALA A 551 28.34 2.36 -20.07
N GLU A 552 27.78 3.06 -19.08
CA GLU A 552 28.49 4.06 -18.28
C GLU A 552 28.75 3.52 -16.88
N ALA A 553 29.93 3.78 -16.33
CA ALA A 553 30.26 3.37 -14.97
C ALA A 553 29.38 4.10 -13.97
N LEU A 554 28.92 3.38 -12.93
CA LEU A 554 28.15 3.95 -11.85
C LEU A 554 29.05 4.36 -10.69
N ASP A 555 28.77 5.55 -10.16
CA ASP A 555 29.35 6.04 -8.92
C ASP A 555 28.36 5.83 -7.77
N ALA A 556 28.89 5.65 -6.55
CA ALA A 556 28.07 5.69 -5.35
C ALA A 556 27.47 7.10 -5.21
N VAL A 557 26.20 7.17 -4.81
CA VAL A 557 25.47 8.43 -4.65
C VAL A 557 25.00 8.62 -3.21
N ASN A 558 25.08 9.86 -2.74
CA ASN A 558 24.48 10.27 -1.49
C ASN A 558 23.04 10.74 -1.75
N VAL A 559 22.07 9.94 -1.28
CA VAL A 559 20.65 10.26 -1.42
C VAL A 559 20.16 10.92 -0.15
N ALA A 560 19.61 12.12 -0.29
CA ALA A 560 18.85 12.79 0.74
C ALA A 560 17.34 12.69 0.45
N ILE A 561 16.53 12.52 1.49
CA ILE A 561 15.08 12.64 1.42
C ILE A 561 14.60 13.71 2.39
N LEU A 562 13.62 14.50 1.98
CA LEU A 562 13.00 15.49 2.85
C LEU A 562 12.15 14.81 3.92
N ASP A 563 12.34 15.19 5.18
CA ASP A 563 11.40 14.81 6.23
C ASP A 563 10.06 15.51 6.01
N ASP A 564 8.99 14.74 5.80
CA ASP A 564 7.63 15.24 5.62
C ASP A 564 6.75 15.07 6.86
N GLY A 565 7.32 14.63 7.99
CA GLY A 565 6.61 14.53 9.27
C GLY A 565 5.59 13.38 9.34
N GLY A 566 5.62 12.42 8.40
CA GLY A 566 4.85 11.18 8.50
C GLY A 566 4.61 10.49 7.16
N GLN A 567 4.78 9.14 7.17
CA GLN A 567 4.74 8.19 6.05
C GLN A 567 6.04 8.07 5.24
N HIS A 568 7.08 7.52 5.88
CA HIS A 568 8.40 7.29 5.27
C HIS A 568 8.46 6.07 4.32
N GLY A 569 7.41 5.84 3.53
CA GLY A 569 7.36 4.77 2.55
C GLY A 569 8.42 4.94 1.45
N THR A 570 8.61 6.16 0.93
CA THR A 570 9.67 6.46 -0.05
C THR A 570 11.08 6.27 0.52
N ARG A 571 11.30 6.63 1.78
CA ARG A 571 12.57 6.36 2.49
C ARG A 571 12.83 4.85 2.56
N THR A 572 11.79 4.08 2.85
CA THR A 572 11.85 2.62 2.92
C THR A 572 12.14 2.02 1.54
N ALA A 573 11.48 2.50 0.49
CA ALA A 573 11.75 2.12 -0.89
C ALA A 573 13.22 2.34 -1.27
N LEU A 574 13.78 3.52 -0.99
CA LEU A 574 15.19 3.83 -1.25
C LEU A 574 16.14 2.92 -0.46
N LYS A 575 15.85 2.62 0.81
CA LYS A 575 16.63 1.69 1.62
C LYS A 575 16.56 0.25 1.09
N GLN A 576 15.38 -0.20 0.68
CA GLN A 576 15.19 -1.54 0.10
C GLN A 576 15.90 -1.70 -1.25
N LEU A 577 15.98 -0.62 -2.05
CA LEU A 577 16.82 -0.58 -3.26
C LEU A 577 18.32 -0.58 -2.95
N GLY A 578 18.74 -0.51 -1.67
CA GLY A 578 20.13 -0.56 -1.24
C GLY A 578 20.84 0.80 -1.19
N PHE A 579 20.13 1.92 -1.28
CA PHE A 579 20.74 3.24 -1.17
C PHE A 579 21.02 3.61 0.29
N ASN A 580 22.11 4.35 0.51
CA ASN A 580 22.31 5.06 1.77
C ASN A 580 21.47 6.35 1.75
N VAL A 581 20.52 6.46 2.67
CA VAL A 581 19.52 7.54 2.68
C VAL A 581 19.69 8.37 3.93
N THR A 582 19.90 9.67 3.74
CA THR A 582 19.89 10.67 4.82
C THR A 582 18.57 11.42 4.80
N GLU A 583 17.91 11.51 5.96
CA GLU A 583 16.72 12.36 6.11
C GLU A 583 17.16 13.78 6.49
N ILE A 584 16.55 14.78 5.87
CA ILE A 584 16.92 16.19 6.03
C ILE A 584 15.66 17.03 6.21
N GLU A 585 15.66 17.91 7.21
CA GLU A 585 14.59 18.90 7.37
C GLU A 585 14.73 20.06 6.37
N PRO A 586 13.62 20.70 5.94
CA PRO A 586 13.70 21.87 5.07
C PRO A 586 14.53 23.04 5.64
N SER A 587 14.57 23.18 6.96
CA SER A 587 15.37 24.15 7.72
C SER A 587 16.87 23.93 7.49
N GLU A 588 17.34 22.69 7.59
CA GLU A 588 18.74 22.29 7.45
C GLU A 588 19.30 22.58 6.06
N ILE A 589 18.48 22.42 5.00
CA ILE A 589 18.86 22.79 3.62
C ILE A 589 19.22 24.28 3.55
N THR A 590 18.50 25.13 4.27
CA THR A 590 18.75 26.57 4.29
C THR A 590 20.03 26.90 5.06
N GLU A 591 20.27 26.20 6.18
CA GLU A 591 21.39 26.44 7.09
C GLU A 591 22.73 25.90 6.57
N ARG A 592 22.75 24.66 6.07
CA ARG A 592 23.98 23.91 5.74
C ARG A 592 24.16 23.65 4.24
N GLY A 593 23.11 23.81 3.43
CA GLY A 593 23.17 23.52 1.99
C GLY A 593 23.09 22.02 1.68
N LEU A 594 23.54 21.64 0.48
CA LEU A 594 23.41 20.28 -0.09
C LEU A 594 24.74 19.83 -0.74
N ASP A 595 25.88 20.33 -0.26
CA ASP A 595 27.18 20.13 -0.93
C ASP A 595 27.63 18.66 -0.96
N ASP A 596 27.20 17.84 0.00
CA ASP A 596 27.51 16.41 0.10
C ASP A 596 26.37 15.50 -0.42
N VAL A 597 25.34 16.08 -1.04
CA VAL A 597 24.17 15.36 -1.56
C VAL A 597 24.27 15.31 -3.09
N ASP A 598 23.97 14.15 -3.68
CA ASP A 598 23.89 14.00 -5.14
C ASP A 598 22.43 14.03 -5.63
N VAL A 599 21.53 13.46 -4.83
CA VAL A 599 20.10 13.36 -5.14
C VAL A 599 19.28 13.82 -3.95
N LEU A 600 18.41 14.80 -4.16
CA LEU A 600 17.39 15.21 -3.20
C LEU A 600 16.02 14.71 -3.67
N VAL A 601 15.43 13.81 -2.88
CA VAL A 601 14.07 13.34 -3.04
C VAL A 601 13.15 14.17 -2.17
N VAL A 602 12.12 14.75 -2.78
CA VAL A 602 11.12 15.57 -2.12
C VAL A 602 9.76 14.89 -2.27
N ASN A 603 9.20 14.48 -1.14
CA ASN A 603 7.90 13.85 -0.99
C ASN A 603 6.97 14.73 -0.15
N GLY A 604 5.67 14.48 -0.28
CA GLY A 604 4.67 15.03 0.63
C GLY A 604 4.56 16.56 0.64
N SER A 605 4.28 17.11 1.82
CA SER A 605 3.93 18.52 2.04
C SER A 605 4.98 19.33 2.82
N GLY A 606 6.24 18.89 2.86
CA GLY A 606 7.37 19.61 3.47
C GLY A 606 7.63 20.95 2.78
N GLN A 607 6.80 21.96 3.06
CA GLN A 607 6.81 23.22 2.34
C GLN A 607 7.78 24.20 2.97
N HIS A 608 8.89 24.43 2.29
CA HIS A 608 9.75 25.57 2.58
C HIS A 608 9.98 26.38 1.31
N ARG A 609 9.46 27.60 1.30
CA ARG A 609 9.40 28.48 0.12
C ARG A 609 10.22 29.75 0.31
N SER A 610 11.15 29.74 1.27
CA SER A 610 11.98 30.92 1.54
C SER A 610 12.88 31.21 0.33
N ALA A 611 13.23 32.49 0.16
CA ALA A 611 14.15 32.89 -0.91
C ALA A 611 15.51 32.18 -0.77
N ALA A 612 15.97 31.98 0.46
CA ALA A 612 17.22 31.28 0.75
C ALA A 612 17.14 29.79 0.36
N TYR A 613 16.02 29.12 0.66
CA TYR A 613 15.81 27.73 0.24
C TYR A 613 15.81 27.60 -1.28
N ARG A 614 15.12 28.51 -2.00
CA ARG A 614 15.15 28.55 -3.46
C ARG A 614 16.58 28.71 -3.98
N GLU A 615 17.35 29.66 -3.45
CA GLU A 615 18.74 29.87 -3.84
C GLU A 615 19.60 28.60 -3.65
N ARG A 616 19.43 27.89 -2.53
CA ARG A 616 20.14 26.63 -2.25
C ARG A 616 19.79 25.53 -3.24
N ILE A 617 18.51 25.34 -3.57
CA ILE A 617 18.09 24.33 -4.55
C ILE A 617 18.63 24.63 -5.95
N HIS A 618 18.59 25.90 -6.39
CA HIS A 618 19.14 26.28 -7.69
C HIS A 618 20.67 26.13 -7.75
N ALA A 619 21.38 26.43 -6.66
CA ALA A 619 22.82 26.20 -6.56
C ALA A 619 23.17 24.71 -6.62
N PHE A 620 22.42 23.87 -5.89
CA PHE A 620 22.54 22.41 -5.90
C PHE A 620 22.39 21.83 -7.32
N LEU A 621 21.33 22.23 -8.04
CA LEU A 621 21.12 21.81 -9.44
C LEU A 621 22.25 22.27 -10.37
N SER A 622 22.72 23.51 -10.20
CA SER A 622 23.83 24.07 -11.00
C SER A 622 25.15 23.33 -10.79
N ASN A 623 25.31 22.65 -9.64
CA ASN A 623 26.46 21.83 -9.31
C ASN A 623 26.30 20.36 -9.77
N GLY A 624 25.24 20.03 -10.52
CA GLY A 624 25.00 18.68 -11.03
C GLY A 624 24.08 17.82 -10.17
N GLY A 625 23.55 18.38 -9.07
CA GLY A 625 22.58 17.70 -8.21
C GLY A 625 21.28 17.35 -8.92
N LYS A 626 20.61 16.29 -8.44
CA LYS A 626 19.32 15.83 -8.96
C LYS A 626 18.20 16.09 -7.97
N TYR A 627 17.07 16.58 -8.46
CA TYR A 627 15.88 16.88 -7.68
C TYR A 627 14.71 16.03 -8.16
N VAL A 628 14.14 15.23 -7.26
CA VAL A 628 13.02 14.32 -7.57
C VAL A 628 11.81 14.75 -6.75
N ALA A 629 10.75 15.21 -7.41
CA ALA A 629 9.48 15.55 -6.76
C ALA A 629 8.47 14.43 -6.97
N ILE A 630 7.90 13.92 -5.87
CA ILE A 630 6.92 12.81 -5.89
C ILE A 630 5.58 13.29 -5.35
N GLY A 631 4.52 13.03 -6.10
CA GLY A 631 3.14 13.36 -5.73
C GLY A 631 2.83 14.87 -5.82
N ALA A 632 1.62 15.23 -5.39
CA ALA A 632 1.05 16.55 -5.64
C ALA A 632 1.81 17.68 -4.91
N GLY A 633 2.13 17.46 -3.64
CA GLY A 633 2.74 18.47 -2.77
C GLY A 633 4.14 18.86 -3.23
N ALA A 634 5.00 17.87 -3.49
CA ALA A 634 6.35 18.09 -4.00
C ALA A 634 6.34 18.68 -5.41
N SER A 635 5.44 18.21 -6.28
CA SER A 635 5.28 18.78 -7.63
C SER A 635 4.91 20.27 -7.57
N GLY A 636 4.01 20.66 -6.67
CA GLY A 636 3.68 22.06 -6.43
C GLY A 636 4.89 22.87 -5.98
N VAL A 637 5.67 22.37 -5.02
CA VAL A 637 6.92 23.02 -4.57
C VAL A 637 7.91 23.21 -5.73
N ALA A 638 8.07 22.22 -6.62
CA ALA A 638 8.93 22.34 -7.79
C ALA A 638 8.50 23.50 -8.74
N VAL A 639 7.19 23.67 -8.95
CA VAL A 639 6.63 24.82 -9.70
C VAL A 639 6.97 26.13 -8.99
N ASP A 640 6.74 26.22 -7.68
CA ASP A 640 7.00 27.43 -6.91
C ASP A 640 8.48 27.82 -6.83
N LEU A 641 9.37 26.84 -6.93
CA LEU A 641 10.81 27.06 -7.02
C LEU A 641 11.24 27.50 -8.43
N GLY A 642 10.38 27.40 -9.44
CA GLY A 642 10.70 27.70 -10.83
C GLY A 642 11.56 26.61 -11.48
N LEU A 643 11.43 25.36 -11.04
CA LEU A 643 12.11 24.21 -11.64
C LEU A 643 11.36 23.65 -12.87
N THR A 644 10.11 24.06 -13.03
CA THR A 644 9.20 23.72 -14.12
C THR A 644 8.13 24.80 -14.25
N ASP A 645 7.52 24.92 -15.41
CA ASP A 645 6.39 25.80 -15.77
C ASP A 645 5.06 25.06 -15.99
N THR A 646 5.05 23.75 -15.75
CA THR A 646 3.87 22.91 -15.92
C THR A 646 2.75 23.30 -14.95
N THR A 647 1.50 23.03 -15.35
CA THR A 647 0.36 23.05 -14.44
C THR A 647 0.20 21.68 -13.79
N VAL A 648 0.21 21.64 -12.45
CA VAL A 648 -0.05 20.43 -11.65
C VAL A 648 -1.55 20.34 -11.38
N HIS A 649 -2.17 19.26 -11.86
CA HIS A 649 -3.56 18.93 -11.56
C HIS A 649 -3.63 17.80 -10.55
N THR A 650 -4.70 17.78 -9.76
CA THR A 650 -5.03 16.65 -8.91
C THR A 650 -6.53 16.36 -9.01
N ALA A 651 -6.97 15.19 -8.52
CA ALA A 651 -8.40 14.87 -8.39
C ALA A 651 -9.19 15.84 -7.48
N GLY A 652 -8.54 16.85 -6.89
CA GLY A 652 -9.16 17.96 -6.16
C GLY A 652 -9.40 17.69 -4.67
N ARG A 653 -9.98 18.68 -3.96
CA ARG A 653 -10.30 18.55 -2.51
C ARG A 653 -11.34 17.47 -2.21
N SER A 654 -12.20 17.13 -3.18
CA SER A 654 -13.17 16.03 -3.12
C SER A 654 -12.59 14.68 -3.58
N GLY A 655 -11.31 14.64 -3.98
CA GLY A 655 -10.60 13.45 -4.48
C GLY A 655 -9.39 13.07 -3.63
N ARG A 656 -9.32 13.54 -2.37
CA ARG A 656 -8.28 13.08 -1.41
C ARG A 656 -8.35 11.58 -1.15
N ASP A 657 -9.53 11.03 -1.37
CA ASP A 657 -9.84 9.63 -1.19
C ASP A 657 -9.74 8.88 -2.52
N SER A 658 -9.45 9.57 -3.63
CA SER A 658 -9.23 8.92 -4.93
C SER A 658 -7.91 8.18 -4.91
N ASN A 659 -7.94 6.91 -5.29
CA ASN A 659 -6.80 6.03 -5.26
C ASN A 659 -7.03 4.81 -6.16
N GLY A 660 -5.95 4.15 -6.57
CA GLY A 660 -6.09 2.91 -7.32
C GLY A 660 -4.86 2.51 -8.12
N VAL A 661 -5.04 1.43 -8.88
CA VAL A 661 -4.09 0.92 -9.87
C VAL A 661 -4.49 1.47 -11.23
N VAL A 662 -3.51 1.94 -11.98
CA VAL A 662 -3.69 2.54 -13.31
C VAL A 662 -2.73 1.95 -14.33
N HIS A 663 -3.13 1.88 -15.59
CA HIS A 663 -2.21 1.62 -16.70
C HIS A 663 -1.51 2.90 -17.13
N VAL A 664 -0.20 2.80 -17.31
CA VAL A 664 0.69 3.91 -17.65
C VAL A 664 1.45 3.57 -18.92
N HIS A 665 1.44 4.50 -19.86
CA HIS A 665 2.32 4.50 -21.03
C HIS A 665 3.70 5.02 -20.61
N TYR A 666 4.57 4.11 -20.21
CA TYR A 666 5.98 4.43 -19.98
C TYR A 666 6.70 4.50 -21.33
N ARG A 667 7.28 5.65 -21.65
CA ARG A 667 8.07 5.79 -22.88
C ARG A 667 9.34 4.97 -22.75
N ASP A 668 9.91 4.54 -23.88
CA ASP A 668 11.23 3.89 -23.89
C ASP A 668 12.29 4.96 -23.55
N THR A 669 12.62 5.12 -22.27
CA THR A 669 13.66 6.04 -21.80
C THR A 669 14.44 5.38 -20.69
N SER A 670 15.63 5.88 -20.42
CA SER A 670 16.42 5.36 -19.31
C SER A 670 15.81 5.61 -17.93
N LEU A 671 14.88 6.57 -17.79
CA LEU A 671 14.12 6.84 -16.56
C LEU A 671 13.01 5.81 -16.31
N THR A 672 12.59 5.12 -17.36
CA THR A 672 11.47 4.16 -17.37
C THR A 672 11.92 2.78 -17.81
N ALA A 673 13.24 2.56 -17.92
CA ALA A 673 13.79 1.28 -18.32
C ALA A 673 13.29 0.17 -17.39
N GLY A 674 12.83 -0.92 -18.00
CA GLY A 674 12.18 -2.02 -17.30
C GLY A 674 10.69 -1.81 -17.02
N TYR A 675 10.06 -0.80 -17.63
CA TYR A 675 8.62 -0.61 -17.70
C TYR A 675 8.20 -0.41 -19.17
N GLY A 676 7.07 -0.99 -19.57
CA GLY A 676 6.52 -0.96 -20.92
C GLY A 676 5.26 -0.11 -21.06
N GLU A 677 4.72 -0.07 -22.26
CA GLU A 677 3.61 0.82 -22.65
C GLU A 677 2.25 0.52 -22.00
N ARG A 678 2.13 -0.59 -21.26
CA ARG A 678 0.90 -1.02 -20.57
C ARG A 678 1.13 -1.44 -19.12
N ASP A 679 2.30 -1.13 -18.58
CA ASP A 679 2.60 -1.42 -17.19
C ASP A 679 1.74 -0.60 -16.23
N VAL A 680 1.72 -1.03 -14.98
CA VAL A 680 0.91 -0.40 -13.95
C VAL A 680 1.60 0.80 -13.31
N GLY A 681 0.80 1.67 -12.71
CA GLY A 681 1.16 2.69 -11.74
C GLY A 681 0.19 2.63 -10.56
N PHE A 682 0.56 3.29 -9.47
CA PHE A 682 -0.26 3.44 -8.28
C PHE A 682 -0.49 4.92 -8.00
N VAL A 683 -1.72 5.28 -7.68
CA VAL A 683 -2.12 6.66 -7.42
C VAL A 683 -2.87 6.77 -6.10
N TYR A 684 -2.61 7.86 -5.38
CA TYR A 684 -3.35 8.30 -4.20
C TYR A 684 -3.42 9.83 -4.24
N ASN A 685 -4.63 10.40 -4.22
CA ASN A 685 -4.88 11.77 -4.67
C ASN A 685 -4.19 12.05 -6.03
N PRO A 686 -4.64 11.37 -7.11
CA PRO A 686 -3.91 11.24 -8.37
C PRO A 686 -3.48 12.57 -8.97
N VAL A 687 -2.30 12.57 -9.60
CA VAL A 687 -1.66 13.77 -10.17
C VAL A 687 -1.45 13.61 -11.67
N TRP A 688 -1.63 14.69 -12.42
CA TRP A 688 -1.20 14.79 -13.82
C TRP A 688 -0.73 16.21 -14.16
N TYR A 689 -0.03 16.33 -15.28
CA TYR A 689 0.63 17.55 -15.70
C TYR A 689 0.11 18.04 -17.05
N THR A 690 -0.13 19.34 -17.19
CA THR A 690 -0.42 20.00 -18.47
C THR A 690 0.58 21.11 -18.77
N ASP A 691 0.44 21.73 -19.95
CA ASP A 691 1.31 22.84 -20.39
C ASP A 691 2.79 22.43 -20.45
N ILE A 692 3.04 21.21 -20.92
CA ILE A 692 4.37 20.63 -21.03
C ILE A 692 4.74 20.36 -22.49
N GLU A 693 5.98 20.68 -22.84
CA GLU A 693 6.59 20.28 -24.10
C GLU A 693 6.78 18.76 -24.15
N ASP A 694 6.55 18.17 -25.33
CA ASP A 694 6.50 16.71 -25.47
C ASP A 694 7.82 16.01 -25.16
N ASP A 695 8.95 16.64 -25.43
CA ASP A 695 10.30 16.13 -25.16
C ASP A 695 10.62 16.03 -23.65
N ARG A 696 9.83 16.71 -22.81
CA ARG A 696 9.91 16.60 -21.35
C ARG A 696 9.00 15.53 -20.76
N VAL A 697 8.09 14.94 -21.54
CA VAL A 697 7.21 13.87 -21.05
C VAL A 697 7.95 12.53 -21.04
N VAL A 698 7.91 11.85 -19.89
CA VAL A 698 8.58 10.57 -19.63
C VAL A 698 7.55 9.43 -19.60
N ALA A 699 6.39 9.67 -19.00
CA ALA A 699 5.26 8.74 -19.02
C ALA A 699 3.93 9.49 -18.96
N SER A 700 2.88 8.87 -19.50
CA SER A 700 1.50 9.35 -19.44
C SER A 700 0.57 8.26 -18.92
N TYR A 701 -0.57 8.61 -18.33
CA TYR A 701 -1.65 7.64 -18.19
C TYR A 701 -2.06 7.10 -19.56
N ALA A 702 -2.50 5.84 -19.63
CA ALA A 702 -3.00 5.28 -20.88
C ALA A 702 -4.21 6.08 -21.42
N ASP A 703 -4.41 6.07 -22.74
CA ASP A 703 -5.52 6.79 -23.38
C ASP A 703 -6.89 6.11 -23.16
N GLN A 704 -6.89 4.78 -23.01
CA GLN A 704 -8.09 3.94 -22.87
C GLN A 704 -7.86 2.92 -21.76
N ASP A 705 -8.95 2.55 -21.08
CA ASP A 705 -8.97 1.55 -20.00
C ASP A 705 -7.86 1.79 -18.96
N PHE A 706 -7.53 3.06 -18.71
CA PHE A 706 -6.35 3.39 -17.90
C PHE A 706 -6.59 3.18 -16.41
N PHE A 707 -7.82 3.27 -15.94
CA PHE A 707 -8.15 3.03 -14.54
C PHE A 707 -8.51 1.55 -14.38
N LYS A 708 -7.64 0.79 -13.68
CA LYS A 708 -7.77 -0.67 -13.55
C LYS A 708 -8.65 -1.07 -12.37
N ALA A 709 -8.33 -0.53 -11.18
CA ALA A 709 -9.02 -0.87 -9.94
C ALA A 709 -8.87 0.24 -8.89
N GLY A 710 -9.83 0.34 -7.98
CA GLY A 710 -9.87 1.28 -6.87
C GLY A 710 -11.04 2.26 -6.96
N PHE A 711 -10.86 3.46 -6.42
CA PHE A 711 -11.87 4.51 -6.39
C PHE A 711 -11.33 5.80 -7.00
N TRP A 712 -11.84 6.21 -8.16
CA TRP A 712 -11.53 7.51 -8.74
C TRP A 712 -12.69 8.02 -9.62
N LYS A 713 -13.56 8.82 -9.00
CA LYS A 713 -14.64 9.49 -9.72
C LYS A 713 -14.12 10.50 -10.75
N ASN A 714 -14.72 10.45 -11.95
CA ASN A 714 -14.37 11.28 -13.10
C ASN A 714 -12.89 11.13 -13.51
N SER A 715 -12.34 9.92 -13.43
CA SER A 715 -10.94 9.62 -13.75
C SER A 715 -10.59 9.92 -15.21
N GLU A 716 -11.57 9.94 -16.12
CA GLU A 716 -11.40 10.18 -17.55
C GLU A 716 -10.72 11.51 -17.89
N VAL A 717 -10.74 12.49 -16.98
CA VAL A 717 -10.05 13.78 -17.15
C VAL A 717 -8.52 13.63 -17.20
N ALA A 718 -7.98 12.54 -16.65
CA ALA A 718 -6.55 12.26 -16.61
C ALA A 718 -6.08 11.32 -17.74
N ALA A 719 -7.00 10.72 -18.51
CA ALA A 719 -6.65 9.80 -19.57
C ALA A 719 -5.71 10.45 -20.61
N GLY A 720 -4.62 9.77 -20.97
CA GLY A 720 -3.58 10.26 -21.87
C GLY A 720 -2.71 11.40 -21.32
N GLN A 721 -2.98 11.91 -20.11
CA GLN A 721 -2.24 13.04 -19.55
C GLN A 721 -0.85 12.59 -19.03
N PRO A 722 0.18 13.44 -19.20
CA PRO A 722 1.50 13.22 -18.60
C PRO A 722 1.43 13.00 -17.08
N VAL A 723 2.14 11.97 -16.60
CA VAL A 723 2.23 11.60 -15.18
C VAL A 723 3.67 11.49 -14.68
N ILE A 724 4.66 11.39 -15.58
CA ILE A 724 6.08 11.57 -15.23
C ILE A 724 6.69 12.53 -16.25
N ILE A 725 7.39 13.55 -15.74
CA ILE A 725 7.95 14.62 -16.58
C ILE A 725 9.33 15.06 -16.10
N LYS A 726 10.10 15.66 -17.00
CA LYS A 726 11.33 16.41 -16.69
C LYS A 726 11.01 17.87 -16.40
N GLY A 727 11.77 18.49 -15.50
CA GLY A 727 11.78 19.94 -15.30
C GLY A 727 12.48 20.67 -16.45
N HIS A 728 12.73 21.97 -16.29
CA HIS A 728 13.55 22.75 -17.23
C HIS A 728 15.02 22.35 -17.17
N HIS A 729 15.48 21.97 -15.98
CA HIS A 729 16.83 21.45 -15.77
C HIS A 729 16.82 19.92 -15.96
N PRO A 730 17.81 19.32 -16.65
CA PRO A 730 17.85 17.89 -16.89
C PRO A 730 17.92 17.04 -15.61
N GLY A 731 18.44 17.62 -14.52
CA GLY A 731 18.47 16.99 -13.19
C GLY A 731 17.15 17.03 -12.41
N VAL A 732 16.06 17.58 -12.96
CA VAL A 732 14.77 17.68 -12.27
C VAL A 732 13.78 16.67 -12.87
N THR A 733 13.21 15.79 -12.04
CA THR A 733 12.14 14.86 -12.42
C THR A 733 10.94 15.02 -11.49
N LEU A 734 9.74 15.10 -12.06
CA LEU A 734 8.48 15.08 -11.32
C LEU A 734 7.76 13.77 -11.63
N ILE A 735 7.31 13.08 -10.58
CA ILE A 735 6.60 11.81 -10.62
C ILE A 735 5.24 12.03 -9.98
N GLY A 736 4.17 11.97 -10.77
CA GLY A 736 2.78 12.10 -10.31
C GLY A 736 2.21 10.80 -9.72
N LEU A 737 2.89 9.67 -9.92
CA LEU A 737 2.60 8.40 -9.26
C LEU A 737 3.09 8.41 -7.81
N GLU A 738 2.45 7.60 -6.98
CA GLU A 738 2.78 7.46 -5.56
C GLU A 738 3.73 6.27 -5.35
N VAL A 739 4.94 6.39 -5.91
CA VAL A 739 5.91 5.28 -6.09
C VAL A 739 6.43 4.68 -4.78
N GLY A 740 6.38 5.42 -3.67
CA GLY A 740 6.84 4.95 -2.35
C GLY A 740 5.71 4.79 -1.35
N PHE A 741 4.44 4.84 -1.77
CA PHE A 741 3.29 4.92 -0.87
C PHE A 741 3.28 3.78 0.17
N ARG A 742 3.49 4.12 1.45
CA ARG A 742 3.40 3.19 2.61
C ARG A 742 4.12 1.85 2.42
N ALA A 743 5.25 1.85 1.73
CA ALA A 743 6.00 0.64 1.40
C ALA A 743 5.22 -0.42 0.56
N HIS A 744 4.13 -0.03 -0.12
CA HIS A 744 3.24 -0.96 -0.83
C HIS A 744 3.62 -1.22 -2.29
N PRO A 745 3.71 -0.21 -3.21
CA PRO A 745 3.88 -0.48 -4.64
C PRO A 745 5.35 -0.71 -5.02
N GLU A 746 5.97 -1.77 -4.50
CA GLU A 746 7.39 -2.10 -4.70
C GLU A 746 7.81 -2.24 -6.16
N TYR A 747 6.90 -2.68 -7.03
CA TYR A 747 7.12 -2.74 -8.46
C TYR A 747 7.57 -1.39 -9.03
N LEU A 748 7.10 -0.28 -8.45
CA LEU A 748 7.38 1.09 -8.90
C LEU A 748 8.71 1.65 -8.35
N TYR A 749 9.36 0.98 -7.39
CA TYR A 749 10.56 1.52 -6.74
C TYR A 749 11.72 1.69 -7.72
N ARG A 750 11.79 0.87 -8.77
CA ARG A 750 12.83 1.00 -9.79
C ARG A 750 12.74 2.33 -10.54
N LEU A 751 11.60 3.03 -10.55
CA LEU A 751 11.53 4.41 -11.05
C LEU A 751 12.45 5.35 -10.27
N LEU A 752 12.57 5.18 -8.94
CA LEU A 752 13.52 5.95 -8.12
C LEU A 752 14.96 5.62 -8.51
N SER A 753 15.29 4.33 -8.65
CA SER A 753 16.63 3.91 -9.08
C SER A 753 16.98 4.40 -10.47
N ASN A 754 16.04 4.37 -11.42
CA ASN A 754 16.23 4.88 -12.77
C ASN A 754 16.49 6.40 -12.77
N VAL A 755 15.86 7.18 -11.87
CA VAL A 755 16.15 8.62 -11.74
C VAL A 755 17.53 8.86 -11.11
N ILE A 756 17.92 8.04 -10.14
CA ILE A 756 19.23 8.12 -9.48
C ILE A 756 20.35 7.68 -10.44
N TYR A 757 20.13 6.63 -11.23
CA TYR A 757 21.03 6.05 -12.22
C TYR A 757 20.43 6.09 -13.64
N PRO A 758 20.25 7.30 -14.21
CA PRO A 758 19.54 7.49 -15.47
C PRO A 758 20.32 6.98 -16.68
N GLY A 759 21.51 6.40 -16.52
CA GLY A 759 22.37 5.97 -17.63
C GLY A 759 22.57 7.07 -18.68
N ARG A 760 23.00 6.67 -19.88
CA ARG A 760 23.01 7.57 -21.02
C ARG A 760 21.58 7.77 -21.51
N GLU A 761 21.10 9.01 -21.46
CA GLU A 761 19.80 9.36 -22.02
C GLU A 761 19.80 9.06 -23.53
N THR A 762 19.16 7.96 -23.89
CA THR A 762 18.80 7.68 -25.26
C THR A 762 17.39 8.22 -25.41
N VAL A 763 17.26 9.32 -26.18
CA VAL A 763 15.95 9.74 -26.68
C VAL A 763 15.50 8.63 -27.64
N LEU A 764 14.80 7.62 -27.14
CA LEU A 764 14.33 6.51 -27.96
C LEU A 764 13.02 6.95 -28.59
N THR A 765 13.16 7.60 -29.73
CA THR A 765 12.11 7.56 -30.72
C THR A 765 11.95 6.09 -31.16
N THR A 766 10.80 5.48 -30.90
CA THR A 766 10.35 4.27 -31.60
C THR A 766 9.46 4.69 -32.78
N ALA A 767 9.27 3.83 -33.78
CA ALA A 767 8.36 4.10 -34.88
C ALA A 767 6.91 4.17 -34.41
N ASP A 768 6.53 3.40 -33.38
CA ASP A 768 5.22 3.51 -32.74
C ASP A 768 5.05 4.83 -31.97
N GLY A 769 6.04 5.24 -31.17
CA GLY A 769 6.03 6.57 -30.56
C GLY A 769 5.99 7.71 -31.59
N THR A 770 6.66 7.52 -32.74
CA THR A 770 6.56 8.46 -33.87
C THR A 770 5.16 8.46 -34.50
N LYS A 771 4.48 7.30 -34.58
CA LYS A 771 3.09 7.21 -35.08
C LYS A 771 2.13 7.96 -34.17
N GLU A 772 2.31 7.85 -32.86
CA GLU A 772 1.52 8.60 -31.88
C GLU A 772 1.73 10.11 -32.02
N ARG A 773 2.98 10.55 -32.19
CA ARG A 773 3.27 11.96 -32.49
C ARG A 773 2.61 12.44 -33.77
N VAL A 774 2.60 11.62 -34.83
CA VAL A 774 1.85 11.91 -36.07
C VAL A 774 0.34 12.00 -35.80
N ALA A 775 -0.22 11.10 -34.99
CA ALA A 775 -1.63 11.12 -34.59
C ALA A 775 -1.98 12.41 -33.85
N ARG A 776 -1.10 12.84 -32.93
CA ARG A 776 -1.26 14.07 -32.17
C ARG A 776 -1.14 15.31 -33.04
N PHE A 777 -0.12 15.41 -33.89
CA PHE A 777 0.02 16.53 -34.83
C PHE A 777 -1.16 16.65 -35.81
N LYS A 778 -1.81 15.54 -36.14
CA LYS A 778 -3.10 15.57 -36.84
C LYS A 778 -4.19 16.26 -35.99
N ARG A 779 -4.35 15.86 -34.72
CA ARG A 779 -5.33 16.45 -33.80
C ARG A 779 -5.07 17.95 -33.57
N ASP A 780 -3.81 18.33 -33.47
CA ASP A 780 -3.37 19.70 -33.18
C ASP A 780 -3.42 20.64 -34.41
N GLY A 781 -3.83 20.12 -35.58
CA GLY A 781 -3.88 20.91 -36.83
C GLY A 781 -2.52 21.23 -37.44
N GLU A 782 -1.46 20.54 -36.99
CA GLU A 782 -0.07 20.70 -37.46
C GLU A 782 0.18 19.93 -38.77
N LEU A 783 -0.77 19.07 -39.18
CA LEU A 783 -0.83 18.39 -40.47
C LEU A 783 -2.02 18.90 -41.27
N LYS A 784 -1.80 19.17 -42.57
CA LYS A 784 -2.79 19.83 -43.43
C LYS A 784 -4.09 19.04 -43.62
N ASN A 785 -4.01 17.71 -43.66
CA ASN A 785 -5.19 16.84 -43.82
C ASN A 785 -4.88 15.37 -43.44
N ASP A 786 -5.94 14.56 -43.43
CA ASP A 786 -5.90 13.12 -43.13
C ASP A 786 -4.99 12.30 -44.05
N GLU A 787 -4.80 12.75 -45.29
CA GLU A 787 -3.98 12.04 -46.28
C GLU A 787 -2.49 12.16 -45.94
N VAL A 788 -2.06 13.34 -45.47
CA VAL A 788 -0.70 13.58 -44.94
C VAL A 788 -0.44 12.66 -43.75
N ALA A 789 -1.33 12.69 -42.74
CA ALA A 789 -1.20 11.86 -41.56
C ALA A 789 -1.16 10.36 -41.89
N ARG A 790 -2.05 9.90 -42.79
CA ARG A 790 -2.10 8.51 -43.25
C ARG A 790 -0.81 8.09 -43.96
N SER A 791 -0.22 8.97 -44.77
CA SER A 791 1.04 8.67 -45.47
C SER A 791 2.21 8.46 -44.50
N LEU A 792 2.31 9.31 -43.47
CA LEU A 792 3.32 9.21 -42.42
C LEU A 792 3.11 7.95 -41.57
N MET A 793 1.88 7.69 -41.13
CA MET A 793 1.53 6.50 -40.34
C MET A 793 1.78 5.20 -41.08
N THR A 794 1.45 5.14 -42.38
CA THR A 794 1.67 3.93 -43.20
C THR A 794 3.16 3.60 -43.27
N HIS A 795 3.98 4.64 -43.46
CA HIS A 795 5.43 4.47 -43.54
C HIS A 795 6.00 3.97 -42.20
N LEU A 796 5.58 4.57 -41.09
CA LEU A 796 6.04 4.18 -39.75
C LEU A 796 5.51 2.82 -39.31
N THR A 797 4.33 2.39 -39.76
CA THR A 797 3.80 1.05 -39.45
C THR A 797 4.69 -0.05 -40.02
N ALA A 798 5.26 0.18 -41.20
CA ALA A 798 6.24 -0.75 -41.77
C ALA A 798 7.55 -0.75 -40.95
N VAL A 799 7.95 0.39 -40.40
CA VAL A 799 9.15 0.50 -39.56
C VAL A 799 8.95 -0.16 -38.20
N ALA A 800 7.82 0.08 -37.53
CA ALA A 800 7.46 -0.54 -36.26
C ALA A 800 7.54 -2.06 -36.31
N ARG A 801 6.99 -2.67 -37.38
CA ARG A 801 7.12 -4.10 -37.61
C ARG A 801 8.58 -4.57 -37.75
N TYR A 802 9.45 -3.77 -38.39
CA TYR A 802 10.87 -4.13 -38.48
C TYR A 802 11.62 -3.92 -37.16
N GLU A 803 11.17 -2.99 -36.31
CA GLU A 803 11.67 -2.86 -34.95
C GLU A 803 11.27 -4.07 -34.10
N GLU A 804 10.00 -4.50 -34.15
CA GLU A 804 9.50 -5.72 -33.50
C GLU A 804 10.26 -6.97 -33.96
N GLU A 805 10.55 -7.08 -35.27
CA GLU A 805 11.30 -8.20 -35.85
C GLU A 805 12.83 -8.08 -35.64
N GLY A 806 13.34 -6.97 -35.07
CA GLY A 806 14.77 -6.74 -34.81
C GLY A 806 15.65 -6.55 -36.05
N VAL A 807 15.09 -6.09 -37.18
CA VAL A 807 15.78 -6.04 -38.48
C VAL A 807 16.38 -4.65 -38.76
N ALA A 808 17.53 -4.37 -38.12
CA ALA A 808 18.24 -3.07 -38.13
C ALA A 808 18.38 -2.40 -39.51
N ASP A 809 18.95 -3.08 -40.50
CA ASP A 809 19.17 -2.54 -41.85
C ASP A 809 17.88 -2.02 -42.51
N LYS A 810 16.75 -2.68 -42.24
CA LYS A 810 15.46 -2.27 -42.79
C LYS A 810 14.93 -1.05 -42.06
N VAL A 811 15.08 -0.97 -40.75
CA VAL A 811 14.68 0.20 -39.96
C VAL A 811 15.43 1.44 -40.46
N VAL A 812 16.76 1.40 -40.51
CA VAL A 812 17.60 2.51 -40.97
C VAL A 812 17.23 2.95 -42.40
N LYS A 813 17.14 1.99 -43.33
CA LYS A 813 16.78 2.26 -44.73
C LYS A 813 15.40 2.93 -44.85
N HIS A 814 14.40 2.42 -44.13
CA HIS A 814 13.06 2.96 -44.18
C HIS A 814 12.98 4.33 -43.51
N MET A 815 13.75 4.59 -42.45
CA MET A 815 13.77 5.90 -41.79
C MET A 815 14.46 6.99 -42.63
N HIS A 816 15.48 6.65 -43.43
CA HIS A 816 15.95 7.58 -44.47
C HIS A 816 14.86 7.89 -45.52
N GLY A 817 14.02 6.91 -45.84
CA GLY A 817 12.82 7.11 -46.67
C GLY A 817 11.81 8.05 -46.01
N PHE A 818 11.60 7.88 -44.71
CA PHE A 818 10.69 8.71 -43.92
C PHE A 818 11.15 10.17 -43.86
N LYS A 819 12.46 10.44 -43.69
CA LYS A 819 13.01 11.81 -43.75
C LYS A 819 12.73 12.49 -45.09
N ARG A 820 12.86 11.77 -46.20
CA ARG A 820 12.53 12.31 -47.53
C ARG A 820 11.04 12.61 -47.67
N LEU A 821 10.19 11.77 -47.10
CA LEU A 821 8.75 12.00 -47.06
C LEU A 821 8.44 13.27 -46.24
N LEU A 822 9.04 13.44 -45.05
CA LEU A 822 8.86 14.64 -44.23
C LEU A 822 9.32 15.92 -44.95
N GLU A 823 10.48 15.87 -45.62
CA GLU A 823 10.99 16.98 -46.42
C GLU A 823 10.00 17.38 -47.52
N HIS A 824 9.49 16.41 -48.26
CA HIS A 824 8.49 16.64 -49.30
C HIS A 824 7.19 17.25 -48.73
N GLN A 825 6.73 16.74 -47.58
CA GLN A 825 5.55 17.28 -46.90
C GLN A 825 5.78 18.75 -46.48
N ARG A 826 6.98 19.08 -45.99
CA ARG A 826 7.36 20.45 -45.60
C ARG A 826 7.40 21.39 -46.80
N GLU A 827 8.09 21.00 -47.88
CA GLU A 827 8.22 21.82 -49.09
C GLU A 827 6.86 22.20 -49.71
N ASN A 828 5.86 21.31 -49.58
CA ASN A 828 4.50 21.56 -50.05
C ASN A 828 3.61 22.34 -49.06
N GLY A 829 4.14 22.70 -47.87
CA GLY A 829 3.40 23.35 -46.80
C GLY A 829 2.28 22.47 -46.22
N TRP A 830 2.48 21.15 -46.19
CA TRP A 830 1.50 20.16 -45.72
C TRP A 830 1.73 19.72 -44.27
N ILE A 831 2.88 20.09 -43.70
CA ILE A 831 3.27 19.92 -42.30
C ILE A 831 3.86 21.26 -41.83
N THR A 832 3.62 21.64 -40.57
CA THR A 832 4.22 22.83 -39.98
C THR A 832 5.71 22.65 -39.70
N GLU A 833 6.47 23.74 -39.56
CA GLU A 833 7.91 23.66 -39.26
C GLU A 833 8.17 22.96 -37.91
N LYS A 834 7.27 23.16 -36.94
CA LYS A 834 7.29 22.47 -35.65
C LYS A 834 7.17 20.96 -35.81
N ALA A 835 6.11 20.49 -36.48
CA ALA A 835 5.90 19.06 -36.68
C ALA A 835 6.99 18.42 -37.55
N TYR A 836 7.50 19.12 -38.57
CA TYR A 836 8.63 18.66 -39.37
C TYR A 836 9.90 18.49 -38.52
N THR A 837 10.24 19.48 -37.69
CA THR A 837 11.47 19.48 -36.88
C THR A 837 11.46 18.31 -35.91
N VAL A 838 10.34 18.09 -35.23
CA VAL A 838 10.16 16.98 -34.28
C VAL A 838 10.22 15.63 -34.98
N LEU A 839 9.42 15.41 -36.03
CA LEU A 839 9.39 14.13 -36.74
C LEU A 839 10.70 13.81 -37.48
N LYS A 840 11.46 14.84 -37.87
CA LYS A 840 12.81 14.65 -38.43
C LYS A 840 13.81 14.28 -37.34
N GLY A 841 13.74 14.92 -36.17
CA GLY A 841 14.52 14.54 -35.00
C GLY A 841 14.28 13.09 -34.61
N ASP A 842 13.01 12.68 -34.61
CA ASP A 842 12.58 11.29 -34.45
C ASP A 842 13.26 10.34 -35.44
N ALA A 843 13.24 10.71 -36.71
CA ALA A 843 13.86 9.91 -37.74
C ALA A 843 15.38 9.81 -37.57
N ASP A 844 16.03 10.90 -37.16
CA ASP A 844 17.46 10.95 -36.88
C ASP A 844 17.83 10.06 -35.67
N SER A 845 17.01 10.08 -34.61
CA SER A 845 17.16 9.21 -33.43
C SER A 845 16.96 7.73 -33.75
N LEU A 846 15.92 7.38 -34.52
CA LEU A 846 15.68 6.00 -34.97
C LEU A 846 16.81 5.46 -35.85
N ILE A 847 17.33 6.29 -36.76
CA ILE A 847 18.50 5.91 -37.56
C ILE A 847 19.69 5.66 -36.62
N ALA A 848 19.99 6.57 -35.69
CA ALA A 848 21.11 6.41 -34.77
C ALA A 848 20.95 5.22 -33.78
N LYS A 849 19.72 4.80 -33.47
CA LYS A 849 19.41 3.62 -32.65
C LYS A 849 19.76 2.33 -33.38
N TRP A 850 19.42 2.25 -34.67
CA TRP A 850 19.49 1.01 -35.46
C TRP A 850 20.68 0.93 -36.41
N ASP A 851 21.45 2.00 -36.59
CA ASP A 851 22.72 2.04 -37.36
C ASP A 851 23.94 1.61 -36.50
N ARG A 852 23.69 0.94 -35.36
CA ARG A 852 24.69 0.47 -34.40
C ARG A 852 25.06 -0.99 -34.62
#